data_AF-A0A0W0S993-F1
#
_entry.id   AF-A0A0W0S993-F1
#
_cell.length_a   1.000
_cell.length_b   1.000
_cell.length_c   1.000
_cell.angle_alpha   90.00
_cell.angle_beta   90.00
_cell.angle_gamma   90.00
#
_symmetry.space_group_name_H-M   'P 1'
#
loop_
_entity.id
_entity.type
_entity.pdbx_description
1 polymer ?
#
loop_
_entity_poly.entity_id
_entity_poly.type
_entity_poly.pdbx_seq_one_letter_code
_entity_poly.pdbx_strand_id
1 'polypeptide(L)'
;MWVWPRVIDIVQTWSQDAGTIILDKLPEDLLEAFKQKAVMKMPEEPMSFQEKSKTDWAIHADATFLALVILIGGWNEKSKSDIEVLTQLLRIDYETWLQKAREILHLSDSPLSLKNGIWSIVNRIELWNLLSSRILDRDLDLFKSLAICVLKTPDPSFELPADERYTANIRGNVLEYSYVLRKGISEGLALLGSQPNTCSNCSQEKPEITATLTIREIFTAADWVVWGSLNNVLPILAEAAPNEFLNIVEKALHLSPCPFEQLFAQEGKGITGENYLTGLLWSLEGLAWNEQYFIQACVVLGELANNDPGGQWSNRPSNSLITILLPWLPQTFATVDKRKVAVKTLLKEWPEVAWNLIIHLLPGQRQTSSGSHKPIWRNTVPDDYTKNVTHQEYWQQTSFYAELAVHAAGYDIKRLSKLIDHFSSLPDPAFNQLIEVLSSNDISELPEDKRLLLWEPLTKFINKHKRYNIGAQSAFSEDRLTYIDNVAKRLAPTNPFNLYHHLFSVRDFDLYDENGDWDEQQNRLNERRDAAIKEIFQKSDIKTVIRFAETADSPDRVGHALGNIEDKIIENTLIPHFLNTTNANHKALLRGFILRKHHSNGWNWCDSINKSGWTPEQIGVFLTFLPFSKETWDRVSIWLKKHQEEYWSRVGANAYQTDVNLGIAIDKLIDFGRPHSAIGCLHRMLYAKMPIDVKQCVKVLLLVPSSNEPSYFRDENDIVELIKYLQSEPSVDQDDLFKVEWAYLPLLDGHMGTEPKLLENRLAIDPEFFCEVIQLVYHSKKECKTPKEPSEESKNIAMNAWQLLHNWRTPPGLHEDGEFIAEHFNKWLEQVKNLSIESGHLDSAFSNIGEVLIYAPADPNGLWIHHTVAAALNDREANDMRTGFKTRIYNSRGVHCVDPTGKPEKELAEDFRCKADTVENEGFQRFAVTLRELANEYEREAERIIAQYSPE
;
A
#
# COMPACT_ATOMS: atom_id res chain seq x y z
N MET A 1 6.00 50.40 -27.42
CA MET A 1 5.07 49.93 -26.37
C MET A 1 3.69 50.55 -26.55
N TRP A 2 3.07 50.38 -27.74
CA TRP A 2 1.75 50.95 -28.06
C TRP A 2 0.71 49.90 -28.48
N VAL A 3 1.19 48.69 -28.81
CA VAL A 3 0.40 47.54 -29.29
C VAL A 3 -0.67 47.12 -28.29
N TRP A 4 -0.35 47.01 -26.99
CA TRP A 4 -1.29 46.50 -25.99
C TRP A 4 -2.52 47.42 -25.76
N PRO A 5 -2.36 48.75 -25.56
CA PRO A 5 -3.50 49.68 -25.58
C PRO A 5 -4.35 49.59 -26.87
N ARG A 6 -3.70 49.41 -28.04
CA ARG A 6 -4.38 49.33 -29.33
C ARG A 6 -5.20 48.06 -29.51
N VAL A 7 -4.71 46.91 -29.01
CA VAL A 7 -5.49 45.66 -28.96
C VAL A 7 -6.74 45.82 -28.09
N ILE A 8 -6.61 46.45 -26.92
CA ILE A 8 -7.76 46.69 -26.01
C ILE A 8 -8.82 47.59 -26.67
N ASP A 9 -8.39 48.69 -27.29
CA ASP A 9 -9.23 49.63 -28.05
C ASP A 9 -10.06 48.91 -29.14
N ILE A 10 -9.44 48.02 -29.92
CA ILE A 10 -10.12 47.25 -30.98
C ILE A 10 -11.10 46.22 -30.40
N VAL A 11 -10.72 45.51 -29.33
CA VAL A 11 -11.59 44.53 -28.65
C VAL A 11 -12.80 45.20 -27.98
N GLN A 12 -12.68 46.46 -27.57
CA GLN A 12 -13.78 47.24 -26.98
C GLN A 12 -14.68 47.94 -28.01
N THR A 13 -14.22 48.12 -29.25
CA THR A 13 -14.97 48.85 -30.31
C THR A 13 -15.64 47.96 -31.35
N TRP A 14 -15.26 46.69 -31.48
CA TRP A 14 -16.01 45.71 -32.29
C TRP A 14 -17.17 45.09 -31.50
N SER A 15 -18.31 44.91 -32.19
CA SER A 15 -19.62 44.53 -31.59
C SER A 15 -19.55 43.31 -30.67
N GLN A 16 -20.27 43.38 -29.54
CA GLN A 16 -20.26 42.36 -28.47
C GLN A 16 -20.70 40.96 -28.93
N ASP A 17 -21.36 40.85 -30.08
CA ASP A 17 -21.86 39.59 -30.67
C ASP A 17 -20.85 38.88 -31.59
N ALA A 18 -19.70 39.50 -31.89
CA ALA A 18 -18.72 39.00 -32.88
C ALA A 18 -17.52 38.27 -32.23
N GLY A 19 -17.80 37.23 -31.44
CA GLY A 19 -16.87 36.54 -30.53
C GLY A 19 -15.68 35.77 -31.14
N THR A 20 -15.05 36.21 -32.23
CA THR A 20 -13.78 35.63 -32.72
C THR A 20 -12.92 36.67 -33.47
N ILE A 21 -11.74 36.93 -32.91
CA ILE A 21 -10.65 37.65 -33.58
C ILE A 21 -9.92 36.65 -34.49
N ILE A 22 -9.89 36.93 -35.78
CA ILE A 22 -9.09 36.19 -36.77
C ILE A 22 -8.10 37.16 -37.43
N LEU A 23 -6.96 36.66 -37.89
CA LEU A 23 -5.82 37.46 -38.35
C LEU A 23 -6.24 38.49 -39.42
N ASP A 24 -7.01 38.04 -40.40
CA ASP A 24 -7.54 38.77 -41.55
C ASP A 24 -8.57 39.88 -41.21
N LYS A 25 -9.00 40.00 -39.94
CA LYS A 25 -9.78 41.17 -39.47
C LYS A 25 -8.92 42.23 -38.80
N LEU A 26 -7.73 41.89 -38.29
CA LEU A 26 -6.91 42.81 -37.51
C LEU A 26 -6.46 44.03 -38.35
N PRO A 27 -6.55 45.25 -37.82
CA PRO A 27 -6.00 46.45 -38.47
C PRO A 27 -4.53 46.30 -38.85
N GLU A 28 -4.17 46.88 -40.00
CA GLU A 28 -2.83 46.75 -40.58
C GLU A 28 -1.72 47.26 -39.67
N ASP A 29 -1.97 48.24 -38.81
CA ASP A 29 -1.01 48.73 -37.81
C ASP A 29 -0.59 47.63 -36.83
N LEU A 30 -1.53 46.80 -36.36
CA LEU A 30 -1.22 45.64 -35.53
C LEU A 30 -0.53 44.53 -36.34
N LEU A 31 -0.98 44.26 -37.57
CA LEU A 31 -0.34 43.24 -38.41
C LEU A 31 1.12 43.61 -38.74
N GLU A 32 1.40 44.87 -39.06
CA GLU A 32 2.76 45.41 -39.23
C GLU A 32 3.61 45.30 -37.96
N ALA A 33 3.04 45.51 -36.77
CA ALA A 33 3.74 45.36 -35.50
C ALA A 33 4.20 43.91 -35.21
N PHE A 34 3.52 42.92 -35.80
CA PHE A 34 3.88 41.50 -35.70
C PHE A 34 4.52 40.92 -36.98
N LYS A 35 4.66 41.69 -38.07
CA LYS A 35 5.49 41.28 -39.22
C LYS A 35 6.93 41.13 -38.75
N GLN A 36 7.45 39.89 -38.80
CA GLN A 36 8.84 39.61 -38.52
C GLN A 36 9.72 40.43 -39.45
N LYS A 37 10.47 41.40 -38.91
CA LYS A 37 11.36 42.25 -39.72
C LYS A 37 12.33 41.37 -40.48
N ALA A 38 12.36 41.52 -41.81
CA ALA A 38 13.29 40.80 -42.66
C ALA A 38 14.71 40.99 -42.12
N VAL A 39 15.38 39.87 -41.82
CA VAL A 39 16.77 39.90 -41.35
C VAL A 39 17.61 40.56 -42.42
N MET A 40 18.23 41.70 -42.10
CA MET A 40 19.29 42.26 -42.93
C MET A 40 20.46 41.28 -42.87
N LYS A 41 20.52 40.34 -43.82
CA LYS A 41 21.75 39.62 -44.12
C LYS A 41 22.83 40.67 -44.39
N MET A 42 23.91 40.64 -43.61
CA MET A 42 25.16 41.24 -44.08
C MET A 42 25.55 40.58 -45.41
N PRO A 43 26.18 41.32 -46.34
CA PRO A 43 26.74 40.71 -47.54
C PRO A 43 27.68 39.56 -47.17
N GLU A 44 27.62 38.47 -47.93
CA GLU A 44 28.52 37.31 -47.77
C GLU A 44 29.90 37.62 -48.40
N GLU A 45 30.52 38.72 -47.97
CA GLU A 45 31.98 38.87 -48.06
C GLU A 45 32.62 38.04 -46.93
N PRO A 46 33.67 37.25 -47.21
CA PRO A 46 34.31 36.43 -46.19
C PRO A 46 35.15 37.29 -45.24
N MET A 47 34.52 37.84 -44.20
CA MET A 47 35.26 38.13 -42.97
C MET A 47 35.85 36.80 -42.47
N SER A 48 37.16 36.66 -42.62
CA SER A 48 37.90 35.51 -42.12
C SER A 48 37.92 35.53 -40.60
N PHE A 49 36.86 35.00 -40.01
CA PHE A 49 36.93 34.37 -38.69
C PHE A 49 38.02 33.29 -38.79
N GLN A 50 39.22 33.64 -38.33
CA GLN A 50 40.27 32.66 -38.10
C GLN A 50 39.67 31.60 -37.20
N GLU A 51 39.79 30.33 -37.59
CA GLU A 51 39.48 29.22 -36.71
C GLU A 51 40.38 29.35 -35.48
N LYS A 52 39.80 29.85 -34.38
CA LYS A 52 40.47 29.90 -33.09
C LYS A 52 40.91 28.48 -32.77
N SER A 53 42.21 28.29 -32.55
CA SER A 53 42.77 26.99 -32.17
C SER A 53 42.08 26.50 -30.91
N LYS A 54 41.18 25.53 -31.05
CA LYS A 54 40.44 24.94 -29.93
C LYS A 54 41.43 24.28 -28.99
N THR A 55 41.36 24.60 -27.71
CA THR A 55 42.27 24.07 -26.70
C THR A 55 41.90 22.62 -26.43
N ASP A 56 42.87 21.71 -26.50
CA ASP A 56 42.65 20.33 -26.04
C ASP A 56 42.77 20.29 -24.50
N TRP A 57 41.61 20.42 -23.86
CA TRP A 57 41.49 20.40 -22.40
C TRP A 57 41.87 19.04 -21.80
N ALA A 58 41.84 17.94 -22.54
CA ALA A 58 42.24 16.62 -22.03
C ALA A 58 43.75 16.53 -21.73
N ILE A 59 44.57 17.28 -22.48
CA ILE A 59 46.04 17.34 -22.32
C ILE A 59 46.54 18.63 -21.66
N HIS A 60 45.64 19.56 -21.30
CA HIS A 60 46.00 20.82 -20.65
C HIS A 60 46.73 20.59 -19.31
N ALA A 61 47.74 21.42 -19.00
CA ALA A 61 48.59 21.23 -17.82
C ALA A 61 47.80 21.20 -16.49
N ASP A 62 46.73 22.00 -16.41
CA ASP A 62 45.84 22.09 -15.25
C ASP A 62 44.56 21.25 -15.36
N ALA A 63 44.48 20.31 -16.30
CA ALA A 63 43.30 19.48 -16.57
C ALA A 63 42.79 18.70 -15.32
N THR A 64 43.68 18.29 -14.42
CA THR A 64 43.29 17.62 -13.16
C THR A 64 42.68 18.60 -12.15
N PHE A 65 43.12 19.86 -12.09
CA PHE A 65 42.45 20.87 -11.28
C PHE A 65 41.08 21.22 -11.89
N LEU A 66 40.99 21.33 -13.22
CA LEU A 66 39.70 21.52 -13.90
C LEU A 66 38.72 20.38 -13.61
N ALA A 67 39.15 19.11 -13.63
CA ALA A 67 38.33 17.97 -13.26
C ALA A 67 37.71 18.11 -11.85
N LEU A 68 38.50 18.54 -10.86
CA LEU A 68 38.03 18.79 -9.50
C LEU A 68 37.10 20.01 -9.42
N VAL A 69 37.39 21.10 -10.12
CA VAL A 69 36.51 22.28 -10.17
C VAL A 69 35.18 21.98 -10.88
N ILE A 70 35.13 21.00 -11.80
CA ILE A 70 33.89 20.54 -12.42
C ILE A 70 32.97 19.80 -11.41
N LEU A 71 33.48 19.31 -10.28
CA LEU A 71 32.63 18.84 -9.17
C LEU A 71 32.04 20.00 -8.35
N ILE A 72 32.78 21.10 -8.20
CA ILE A 72 32.34 22.32 -7.50
C ILE A 72 31.41 23.19 -8.35
N GLY A 73 31.60 23.26 -9.67
CA GLY A 73 30.79 24.00 -10.62
C GLY A 73 30.97 25.52 -10.60
N GLY A 74 30.97 26.14 -9.43
CA GLY A 74 31.17 27.59 -9.27
C GLY A 74 31.26 28.02 -7.81
N TRP A 75 31.79 29.22 -7.57
CA TRP A 75 32.03 29.78 -6.23
C TRP A 75 32.04 31.32 -6.26
N ASN A 76 31.89 31.95 -5.10
CA ASN A 76 31.97 33.40 -4.94
C ASN A 76 33.32 33.78 -4.29
N GLU A 77 34.19 34.49 -5.00
CA GLU A 77 35.53 34.90 -4.51
C GLU A 77 35.49 35.91 -3.33
N LYS A 78 34.30 36.41 -2.96
CA LYS A 78 34.08 37.27 -1.79
C LYS A 78 33.63 36.49 -0.56
N SER A 79 33.27 35.22 -0.71
CA SER A 79 32.95 34.31 0.40
C SER A 79 34.22 33.57 0.83
N LYS A 80 34.54 33.62 2.12
CA LYS A 80 35.68 32.88 2.67
C LYS A 80 35.42 31.39 2.72
N SER A 81 34.26 31.00 3.22
CA SER A 81 33.85 29.60 3.32
C SER A 81 33.73 28.93 1.94
N ASP A 82 33.38 29.69 0.89
CA ASP A 82 33.47 29.20 -0.50
C ASP A 82 34.92 28.89 -0.92
N ILE A 83 35.85 29.81 -0.64
CA ILE A 83 37.28 29.65 -0.95
C ILE A 83 37.89 28.50 -0.14
N GLU A 84 37.49 28.32 1.12
CA GLU A 84 37.96 27.25 1.99
C GLU A 84 37.52 25.86 1.50
N VAL A 85 36.29 25.71 0.99
CA VAL A 85 35.82 24.47 0.36
C VAL A 85 36.59 24.16 -0.92
N LEU A 86 36.80 25.17 -1.78
CA LEU A 86 37.53 25.03 -3.04
C LEU A 86 39.00 24.66 -2.80
N THR A 87 39.69 25.35 -1.90
CA THR A 87 41.11 25.11 -1.60
C THR A 87 41.34 23.77 -0.91
N GLN A 88 40.40 23.31 -0.07
CA GLN A 88 40.42 21.94 0.47
C GLN A 88 40.33 20.88 -0.62
N LEU A 89 39.41 21.00 -1.59
CA LEU A 89 39.29 20.03 -2.69
C LEU A 89 40.52 20.02 -3.61
N LEU A 90 41.02 21.20 -3.99
CA LEU A 90 42.18 21.33 -4.89
C LEU A 90 43.53 21.05 -4.19
N ARG A 91 43.56 21.03 -2.85
CA ARG A 91 44.76 20.83 -2.01
C ARG A 91 45.89 21.83 -2.29
N ILE A 92 45.52 23.04 -2.70
CA ILE A 92 46.42 24.19 -2.93
C ILE A 92 45.77 25.46 -2.37
N ASP A 93 46.56 26.51 -2.13
CA ASP A 93 46.05 27.80 -1.70
C ASP A 93 45.31 28.56 -2.82
N TYR A 94 44.51 29.55 -2.44
CA TYR A 94 43.66 30.27 -3.38
C TYR A 94 44.43 31.18 -4.35
N GLU A 95 45.60 31.72 -3.98
CA GLU A 95 46.38 32.58 -4.89
C GLU A 95 47.07 31.73 -5.98
N THR A 96 47.56 30.54 -5.62
CA THR A 96 48.06 29.54 -6.59
C THR A 96 46.96 29.07 -7.54
N TRP A 97 45.73 28.84 -7.05
CA TRP A 97 44.59 28.55 -7.93
C TRP A 97 44.20 29.75 -8.80
N LEU A 98 44.12 30.95 -8.22
CA LEU A 98 43.69 32.18 -8.90
C LEU A 98 44.64 32.57 -10.04
N GLN A 99 45.94 32.32 -9.91
CA GLN A 99 46.90 32.45 -11.00
C GLN A 99 46.56 31.52 -12.17
N LYS A 100 46.35 30.22 -11.91
CA LYS A 100 45.96 29.23 -12.93
C LYS A 100 44.61 29.57 -13.58
N ALA A 101 43.63 29.91 -12.76
CA ALA A 101 42.28 30.26 -13.20
C ALA A 101 42.26 31.49 -14.11
N ARG A 102 43.14 32.48 -13.89
CA ARG A 102 43.28 33.67 -14.77
C ARG A 102 43.84 33.32 -16.15
N GLU A 103 44.92 32.54 -16.22
CA GLU A 103 45.47 32.12 -17.51
C GLU A 103 44.44 31.27 -18.30
N ILE A 104 43.74 30.36 -17.61
CA ILE A 104 42.65 29.58 -18.21
C ILE A 104 41.50 30.49 -18.68
N LEU A 105 41.09 31.50 -17.90
CA LEU A 105 40.01 32.45 -18.25
C LEU A 105 40.32 33.28 -19.51
N HIS A 106 41.60 33.51 -19.83
CA HIS A 106 42.02 34.25 -21.02
C HIS A 106 42.14 33.39 -22.29
N LEU A 107 42.01 32.06 -22.20
CA LEU A 107 41.96 31.18 -23.37
C LEU A 107 40.63 31.33 -24.14
N SER A 108 40.71 31.17 -25.47
CA SER A 108 39.69 31.67 -26.39
C SER A 108 38.37 30.88 -26.40
N ASP A 109 38.41 29.70 -25.77
CA ASP A 109 37.39 28.67 -25.57
C ASP A 109 37.38 28.19 -24.11
N SER A 110 37.61 29.12 -23.15
CA SER A 110 37.80 28.80 -21.74
C SER A 110 36.65 28.01 -21.09
N PRO A 111 36.94 26.99 -20.26
CA PRO A 111 35.96 26.31 -19.41
C PRO A 111 35.51 27.18 -18.23
N LEU A 112 36.20 28.28 -17.93
CA LEU A 112 35.90 29.18 -16.82
C LEU A 112 35.22 30.46 -17.32
N SER A 113 34.30 30.96 -16.50
CA SER A 113 33.67 32.27 -16.65
C SER A 113 33.72 33.02 -15.32
N LEU A 114 33.92 34.33 -15.36
CA LEU A 114 33.97 35.21 -14.20
C LEU A 114 33.04 36.42 -14.40
N LYS A 115 32.14 36.65 -13.45
CA LYS A 115 31.23 37.81 -13.45
C LYS A 115 30.97 38.31 -12.04
N ASN A 116 31.28 39.58 -11.78
CA ASN A 116 31.08 40.25 -10.48
C ASN A 116 31.75 39.56 -9.26
N GLY A 117 32.74 38.69 -9.48
CA GLY A 117 33.39 37.86 -8.47
C GLY A 117 32.78 36.46 -8.28
N ILE A 118 31.77 36.12 -9.08
CA ILE A 118 31.28 34.75 -9.19
C ILE A 118 32.06 34.07 -10.32
N TRP A 119 32.70 32.94 -10.00
CA TRP A 119 33.33 32.03 -10.95
C TRP A 119 32.37 30.87 -11.25
N SER A 120 32.29 30.45 -12.52
CA SER A 120 31.45 29.32 -12.94
C SER A 120 32.02 28.57 -14.15
N ILE A 121 31.85 27.25 -14.17
CA ILE A 121 32.20 26.35 -15.27
C ILE A 121 31.19 26.48 -16.43
N VAL A 122 31.70 26.61 -17.64
CA VAL A 122 30.94 26.63 -18.91
C VAL A 122 30.92 25.21 -19.50
N ASN A 123 29.86 24.82 -20.21
CA ASN A 123 29.71 23.48 -20.85
C ASN A 123 30.03 22.29 -19.92
N ARG A 124 29.59 22.38 -18.67
CA ARG A 124 29.97 21.47 -17.56
C ARG A 124 29.86 19.97 -17.89
N ILE A 125 28.82 19.56 -18.62
CA ILE A 125 28.60 18.16 -19.01
C ILE A 125 29.63 17.70 -20.06
N GLU A 126 29.95 18.51 -21.07
CA GLU A 126 30.98 18.17 -22.08
C GLU A 126 32.36 18.01 -21.41
N LEU A 127 32.70 18.92 -20.50
CA LEU A 127 33.97 18.88 -19.76
C LEU A 127 34.01 17.72 -18.76
N TRP A 128 32.89 17.35 -18.14
CA TRP A 128 32.81 16.17 -17.28
C TRP A 128 33.13 14.89 -18.07
N ASN A 129 32.51 14.70 -19.23
CA ASN A 129 32.80 13.55 -20.11
C ASN A 129 34.27 13.52 -20.58
N LEU A 130 34.91 14.69 -20.74
CA LEU A 130 36.30 14.79 -21.18
C LEU A 130 37.33 14.57 -20.04
N LEU A 131 37.02 14.98 -18.80
CA LEU A 131 38.02 15.11 -17.72
C LEU A 131 37.76 14.23 -16.48
N SER A 132 36.59 13.62 -16.34
CA SER A 132 36.22 12.83 -15.15
C SER A 132 37.05 11.56 -14.94
N SER A 133 37.71 11.04 -15.98
CA SER A 133 38.74 9.99 -15.87
C SER A 133 39.96 10.41 -15.03
N ARG A 134 40.13 11.70 -14.73
CA ARG A 134 41.19 12.22 -13.84
C ARG A 134 40.79 12.20 -12.35
N ILE A 135 39.55 11.83 -12.04
CA ILE A 135 39.03 11.69 -10.66
C ILE A 135 39.36 10.30 -10.12
N LEU A 136 39.67 10.22 -8.83
CA LEU A 136 40.01 8.99 -8.09
C LEU A 136 39.15 8.90 -6.81
N ASP A 137 39.01 7.70 -6.25
CA ASP A 137 38.20 7.42 -5.04
C ASP A 137 38.43 8.41 -3.89
N ARG A 138 39.68 8.70 -3.55
CA ARG A 138 40.08 9.65 -2.48
C ARG A 138 39.58 11.08 -2.70
N ASP A 139 39.32 11.43 -3.96
CA ASP A 139 38.90 12.76 -4.40
C ASP A 139 37.36 12.84 -4.36
N LEU A 140 36.67 11.71 -4.62
CA LEU A 140 35.24 11.51 -4.36
C LEU A 140 34.91 11.47 -2.85
N ASP A 141 35.71 10.79 -2.03
CA ASP A 141 35.51 10.75 -0.57
C ASP A 141 35.66 12.13 0.07
N LEU A 142 36.61 12.94 -0.42
CA LEU A 142 36.77 14.34 -0.03
C LEU A 142 35.61 15.21 -0.54
N PHE A 143 35.18 15.03 -1.79
CA PHE A 143 34.03 15.75 -2.34
C PHE A 143 32.73 15.46 -1.56
N LYS A 144 32.44 14.19 -1.22
CA LYS A 144 31.33 13.80 -0.33
C LYS A 144 31.41 14.53 1.02
N SER A 145 32.58 14.52 1.65
CA SER A 145 32.78 15.14 2.97
C SER A 145 32.49 16.65 2.94
N LEU A 146 32.96 17.33 1.89
CA LEU A 146 32.68 18.75 1.65
C LEU A 146 31.20 18.99 1.29
N ALA A 147 30.59 18.13 0.48
CA ALA A 147 29.20 18.25 0.07
C ALA A 147 28.22 18.11 1.24
N ILE A 148 28.44 17.14 2.14
CA ILE A 148 27.65 16.99 3.37
C ILE A 148 27.81 18.24 4.24
N CYS A 149 29.03 18.74 4.43
CA CYS A 149 29.31 19.94 5.22
C CYS A 149 28.54 21.17 4.69
N VAL A 150 28.68 21.48 3.39
CA VAL A 150 28.10 22.66 2.75
C VAL A 150 26.58 22.60 2.60
N LEU A 151 26.02 21.42 2.34
CA LEU A 151 24.59 21.26 2.09
C LEU A 151 23.79 21.08 3.39
N LYS A 152 24.35 20.42 4.41
CA LYS A 152 23.70 20.25 5.71
C LYS A 152 23.73 21.51 6.59
N THR A 153 24.47 22.56 6.20
CA THR A 153 24.38 23.88 6.85
C THR A 153 22.95 24.43 6.76
N PRO A 154 22.28 24.72 7.89
CA PRO A 154 20.96 25.33 7.89
C PRO A 154 21.04 26.80 7.49
N ASP A 155 19.95 27.35 6.95
CA ASP A 155 19.81 28.78 6.67
C ASP A 155 19.43 29.55 7.95
N PRO A 156 20.25 30.53 8.41
CA PRO A 156 19.92 31.38 9.55
C PRO A 156 18.64 32.21 9.37
N SER A 157 18.06 32.28 8.17
CA SER A 157 16.73 32.89 7.97
C SER A 157 15.63 32.17 8.78
N PHE A 158 15.76 30.87 9.05
CA PHE A 158 14.76 30.09 9.80
C PHE A 158 14.76 30.38 11.31
N GLU A 159 15.81 30.99 11.86
CA GLU A 159 15.83 31.51 13.23
C GLU A 159 14.86 32.69 13.42
N LEU A 160 14.47 33.36 12.33
CA LEU A 160 13.51 34.46 12.36
C LEU A 160 12.06 33.93 12.25
N PRO A 161 11.08 34.63 12.87
CA PRO A 161 9.66 34.41 12.60
C PRO A 161 9.35 34.48 11.12
N ALA A 162 8.41 33.64 10.64
CA ALA A 162 8.12 33.47 9.21
C ALA A 162 7.72 34.78 8.49
N ASP A 163 7.10 35.72 9.21
CA ASP A 163 6.73 37.05 8.73
C ASP A 163 7.90 38.05 8.71
N GLU A 164 9.01 37.77 9.39
CA GLU A 164 10.22 38.62 9.42
C GLU A 164 11.32 38.17 8.45
N ARG A 165 11.24 36.96 7.88
CA ARG A 165 12.32 36.33 7.06
C ARG A 165 12.74 37.14 5.84
N TYR A 166 11.83 37.91 5.23
CA TYR A 166 12.16 38.83 4.14
C TYR A 166 13.21 39.89 4.53
N THR A 167 13.48 40.09 5.82
CA THR A 167 14.53 40.98 6.35
C THR A 167 15.84 40.28 6.71
N ALA A 168 15.98 38.96 6.53
CA ALA A 168 17.16 38.18 6.97
C ALA A 168 18.49 38.75 6.45
N ASN A 169 18.57 39.03 5.14
CA ASN A 169 19.73 39.69 4.50
C ASN A 169 20.07 41.07 5.07
N ILE A 170 19.10 41.79 5.65
CA ILE A 170 19.29 43.11 6.28
C ILE A 170 19.76 42.95 7.73
N ARG A 171 19.31 41.89 8.42
CA ARG A 171 19.73 41.55 9.81
C ARG A 171 21.10 40.87 9.88
N GLY A 172 21.60 40.34 8.77
CA GLY A 172 22.85 39.58 8.69
C GLY A 172 22.67 38.06 8.80
N ASN A 173 21.42 37.58 8.90
CA ASN A 173 21.04 36.17 8.84
C ASN A 173 21.15 35.70 7.38
N VAL A 174 22.35 35.33 6.95
CA VAL A 174 22.67 34.88 5.59
C VAL A 174 23.39 33.54 5.67
N LEU A 175 23.07 32.61 4.76
CA LEU A 175 23.82 31.36 4.58
C LEU A 175 25.32 31.61 4.46
N GLU A 176 26.11 30.81 5.19
CA GLU A 176 27.58 30.87 5.18
C GLU A 176 28.16 30.59 3.78
N TYR A 177 27.71 29.50 3.15
CA TYR A 177 28.13 29.10 1.81
C TYR A 177 27.23 29.71 0.75
N SER A 178 27.82 30.26 -0.31
CA SER A 178 27.02 30.91 -1.36
C SER A 178 26.07 29.95 -2.08
N TYR A 179 24.95 30.47 -2.56
CA TYR A 179 24.01 29.69 -3.38
C TYR A 179 24.68 29.12 -4.64
N VAL A 180 25.68 29.83 -5.21
CA VAL A 180 26.43 29.34 -6.38
C VAL A 180 27.17 28.05 -6.03
N LEU A 181 27.84 28.02 -4.86
CA LEU A 181 28.55 26.83 -4.38
C LEU A 181 27.59 25.70 -3.99
N ARG A 182 26.52 25.99 -3.23
CA ARG A 182 25.51 24.97 -2.85
C ARG A 182 24.87 24.33 -4.09
N LYS A 183 24.48 25.12 -5.09
CA LYS A 183 23.99 24.63 -6.38
C LYS A 183 25.06 23.85 -7.13
N GLY A 184 26.26 24.42 -7.23
CA GLY A 184 27.39 23.83 -7.95
C GLY A 184 27.80 22.45 -7.43
N ILE A 185 27.83 22.25 -6.11
CA ILE A 185 28.06 20.95 -5.48
C ILE A 185 26.90 19.97 -5.75
N SER A 186 25.65 20.42 -5.64
CA SER A 186 24.48 19.56 -5.90
C SER A 186 24.48 19.03 -7.34
N GLU A 187 24.82 19.88 -8.31
CA GLU A 187 25.02 19.50 -9.71
C GLU A 187 26.23 18.56 -9.91
N GLY A 188 27.26 18.65 -9.06
CA GLY A 188 28.38 17.71 -9.03
C GLY A 188 27.94 16.31 -8.58
N LEU A 189 27.07 16.23 -7.59
CA LEU A 189 26.42 14.96 -7.19
C LEU A 189 25.52 14.42 -8.32
N ALA A 190 24.81 15.30 -9.04
CA ALA A 190 23.98 14.91 -10.17
C ALA A 190 24.80 14.30 -11.32
N LEU A 191 25.96 14.88 -11.66
CA LEU A 191 26.91 14.30 -12.62
C LEU A 191 27.40 12.90 -12.19
N LEU A 192 27.74 12.72 -10.91
CA LEU A 192 28.16 11.41 -10.38
C LEU A 192 27.05 10.36 -10.42
N GLY A 193 25.79 10.77 -10.24
CA GLY A 193 24.61 9.90 -10.22
C GLY A 193 23.93 9.66 -11.57
N SER A 194 24.17 10.50 -12.59
CA SER A 194 23.63 10.31 -13.94
C SER A 194 24.68 9.86 -14.97
N GLN A 195 25.97 10.14 -14.72
CA GLN A 195 27.09 9.78 -15.61
C GLN A 195 28.25 9.14 -14.82
N PRO A 196 28.02 8.05 -14.04
CA PRO A 196 29.07 7.41 -13.24
C PRO A 196 30.19 6.79 -14.09
N ASN A 197 29.85 6.24 -15.26
CA ASN A 197 30.75 5.43 -16.09
C ASN A 197 31.90 6.23 -16.74
N THR A 198 31.91 7.56 -16.63
CA THR A 198 32.98 8.41 -17.19
C THR A 198 34.20 8.49 -16.26
N CYS A 199 34.04 8.18 -14.96
CA CYS A 199 35.12 8.10 -13.97
C CYS A 199 35.93 6.80 -14.07
N SER A 200 36.53 6.53 -15.23
CA SER A 200 37.18 5.25 -15.57
C SER A 200 38.31 4.77 -14.65
N ASN A 201 38.84 5.65 -13.79
CA ASN A 201 39.95 5.36 -12.85
C ASN A 201 39.50 5.34 -11.37
N CYS A 202 38.20 5.38 -11.11
CA CYS A 202 37.62 5.09 -9.79
C CYS A 202 37.26 3.60 -9.67
N SER A 203 37.08 3.10 -8.44
CA SER A 203 36.49 1.77 -8.21
C SER A 203 35.10 1.68 -8.82
N GLN A 204 34.70 0.48 -9.26
CA GLN A 204 33.35 0.23 -9.80
C GLN A 204 32.26 0.71 -8.82
N GLU A 205 31.19 1.30 -9.35
CA GLU A 205 30.08 1.95 -8.62
C GLU A 205 30.45 3.13 -7.70
N LYS A 206 31.74 3.44 -7.45
CA LYS A 206 32.17 4.50 -6.53
C LYS A 206 31.50 5.86 -6.77
N PRO A 207 31.33 6.37 -8.02
CA PRO A 207 30.62 7.63 -8.26
C PRO A 207 29.16 7.62 -7.80
N GLU A 208 28.40 6.59 -8.19
CA GLU A 208 26.97 6.43 -7.84
C GLU A 208 26.78 6.22 -6.33
N ILE A 209 27.64 5.41 -5.71
CA ILE A 209 27.68 5.19 -4.25
C ILE A 209 28.03 6.50 -3.53
N THR A 210 28.94 7.32 -4.07
CA THR A 210 29.30 8.62 -3.49
C THR A 210 28.11 9.57 -3.49
N ALA A 211 27.37 9.68 -4.59
CA ALA A 211 26.14 10.48 -4.66
C ALA A 211 25.07 9.96 -3.68
N THR A 212 24.79 8.66 -3.71
CA THR A 212 23.79 7.99 -2.87
C THR A 212 24.07 8.18 -1.37
N LEU A 213 25.29 7.90 -0.91
CA LEU A 213 25.66 8.05 0.50
C LEU A 213 25.70 9.53 0.93
N THR A 214 26.08 10.45 0.05
CA THR A 214 26.03 11.89 0.35
C THR A 214 24.60 12.32 0.65
N ILE A 215 23.64 11.93 -0.18
CA ILE A 215 22.21 12.26 -0.01
C ILE A 215 21.66 11.61 1.27
N ARG A 216 21.97 10.33 1.51
CA ARG A 216 21.62 9.63 2.76
C ARG A 216 22.13 10.35 4.00
N GLU A 217 23.39 10.77 4.02
CA GLU A 217 24.02 11.41 5.19
C GLU A 217 23.58 12.86 5.38
N ILE A 218 23.24 13.59 4.31
CA ILE A 218 22.57 14.89 4.39
C ILE A 218 21.23 14.75 5.12
N PHE A 219 20.35 13.85 4.68
CA PHE A 219 19.00 13.71 5.24
C PHE A 219 18.90 12.83 6.49
N THR A 220 19.99 12.16 6.91
CA THR A 220 20.03 11.42 8.18
C THR A 220 19.69 12.35 9.35
N ALA A 221 18.56 12.07 10.01
CA ALA A 221 17.95 12.87 11.06
C ALA A 221 17.70 14.36 10.68
N ALA A 222 17.39 14.63 9.40
CA ALA A 222 17.02 15.96 8.95
C ALA A 222 15.63 16.40 9.45
N ASP A 223 15.58 17.59 10.05
CA ASP A 223 14.36 18.27 10.44
C ASP A 223 13.83 19.16 9.31
N TRP A 224 12.73 19.86 9.58
CA TRP A 224 12.12 20.80 8.62
C TRP A 224 13.07 21.95 8.22
N VAL A 225 14.02 22.34 9.08
CA VAL A 225 14.99 23.41 8.80
C VAL A 225 15.98 22.94 7.73
N VAL A 226 16.50 21.72 7.84
CA VAL A 226 17.39 21.14 6.81
C VAL A 226 16.66 21.04 5.45
N TRP A 227 15.42 20.53 5.44
CA TRP A 227 14.61 20.45 4.21
C TRP A 227 14.36 21.85 3.59
N GLY A 228 13.94 22.83 4.39
CA GLY A 228 13.72 24.20 3.93
C GLY A 228 15.00 24.88 3.42
N SER A 229 16.13 24.65 4.08
CA SER A 229 17.45 25.17 3.70
C SER A 229 17.97 24.59 2.38
N LEU A 230 17.44 23.44 1.97
CA LEU A 230 17.76 22.77 0.72
C LEU A 230 16.76 23.06 -0.42
N ASN A 231 15.65 23.76 -0.16
CA ASN A 231 14.55 23.99 -1.12
C ASN A 231 15.04 24.34 -2.55
N ASN A 232 16.01 25.23 -2.69
CA ASN A 232 16.48 25.70 -4.01
C ASN A 232 17.42 24.71 -4.74
N VAL A 233 17.80 23.59 -4.11
CA VAL A 233 18.66 22.53 -4.69
C VAL A 233 18.06 21.13 -4.61
N LEU A 234 16.94 20.92 -3.89
CA LEU A 234 16.25 19.63 -3.79
C LEU A 234 16.06 18.91 -5.14
N PRO A 235 15.60 19.56 -6.24
CA PRO A 235 15.41 18.86 -7.52
C PRO A 235 16.70 18.26 -8.08
N ILE A 236 17.84 18.94 -7.86
CA ILE A 236 19.16 18.49 -8.33
C ILE A 236 19.64 17.29 -7.50
N LEU A 237 19.36 17.30 -6.19
CA LEU A 237 19.65 16.16 -5.30
C LEU A 237 18.74 14.96 -5.60
N ALA A 238 17.50 15.20 -6.01
CA ALA A 238 16.58 14.15 -6.43
C ALA A 238 17.06 13.46 -7.72
N GLU A 239 17.51 14.22 -8.73
CA GLU A 239 18.11 13.64 -9.94
C GLU A 239 19.43 12.89 -9.68
N ALA A 240 20.16 13.25 -8.62
CA ALA A 240 21.45 12.67 -8.25
C ALA A 240 21.36 11.26 -7.62
N ALA A 241 20.30 10.95 -6.85
CA ALA A 241 20.02 9.57 -6.43
C ALA A 241 18.50 9.34 -6.25
N PRO A 242 17.73 9.13 -7.35
CA PRO A 242 16.27 9.11 -7.32
C PRO A 242 15.63 8.14 -6.33
N ASN A 243 16.06 6.87 -6.31
CA ASN A 243 15.51 5.85 -5.40
C ASN A 243 15.79 6.22 -3.93
N GLU A 244 17.01 6.66 -3.64
CA GLU A 244 17.42 7.04 -2.28
C GLU A 244 16.64 8.28 -1.83
N PHE A 245 16.47 9.28 -2.69
CA PHE A 245 15.69 10.48 -2.42
C PHE A 245 14.21 10.16 -2.14
N LEU A 246 13.57 9.33 -2.97
CA LEU A 246 12.18 8.92 -2.76
C LEU A 246 12.02 8.10 -1.46
N ASN A 247 12.92 7.15 -1.20
CA ASN A 247 12.95 6.38 0.04
C ASN A 247 13.18 7.26 1.29
N ILE A 248 13.94 8.35 1.16
CA ILE A 248 14.15 9.34 2.21
C ILE A 248 12.90 10.19 2.44
N VAL A 249 12.19 10.61 1.39
CA VAL A 249 10.94 11.38 1.51
C VAL A 249 9.84 10.52 2.14
N GLU A 250 9.66 9.27 1.72
CA GLU A 250 8.72 8.33 2.37
C GLU A 250 9.07 8.11 3.84
N LYS A 251 10.35 7.84 4.17
CA LYS A 251 10.78 7.69 5.57
C LYS A 251 10.58 8.96 6.40
N ALA A 252 10.76 10.14 5.81
CA ALA A 252 10.53 11.42 6.47
C ALA A 252 9.04 11.70 6.71
N LEU A 253 8.14 11.26 5.81
CA LEU A 253 6.68 11.38 6.00
C LEU A 253 6.15 10.56 7.18
N HIS A 254 6.86 9.49 7.58
CA HIS A 254 6.51 8.65 8.74
C HIS A 254 7.16 9.10 10.07
N LEU A 255 7.95 10.18 10.09
CA LEU A 255 8.49 10.72 11.33
C LEU A 255 7.41 11.46 12.14
N SER A 256 7.52 11.37 13.47
CA SER A 256 6.68 12.15 14.39
C SER A 256 7.58 13.02 15.28
N PRO A 257 7.51 14.37 15.19
CA PRO A 257 6.69 15.16 14.26
C PRO A 257 7.22 15.10 12.82
N CYS A 258 6.32 15.19 11.83
CA CYS A 258 6.70 15.17 10.42
C CYS A 258 7.38 16.50 10.03
N PRO A 259 8.49 16.49 9.26
CA PRO A 259 9.14 17.70 8.81
C PRO A 259 8.32 18.45 7.75
N PHE A 260 7.52 17.74 6.94
CA PHE A 260 6.72 18.35 5.89
C PHE A 260 5.46 19.06 6.42
N GLU A 261 4.81 18.50 7.46
CA GLU A 261 3.74 19.20 8.21
C GLU A 261 4.25 20.53 8.80
N GLN A 262 5.46 20.52 9.35
CA GLN A 262 6.10 21.73 9.87
C GLN A 262 6.42 22.73 8.74
N LEU A 263 6.89 22.27 7.57
CA LEU A 263 7.09 23.14 6.39
C LEU A 263 5.77 23.76 5.88
N PHE A 264 4.66 23.01 5.84
CA PHE A 264 3.34 23.59 5.54
C PHE A 264 2.97 24.69 6.55
N ALA A 265 3.25 24.47 7.84
CA ALA A 265 3.01 25.47 8.89
C ALA A 265 3.95 26.72 8.80
N GLN A 266 5.03 26.66 8.01
CA GLN A 266 5.89 27.81 7.70
C GLN A 266 5.43 28.61 6.46
N GLU A 267 4.31 28.30 5.81
CA GLU A 267 3.81 29.02 4.63
C GLU A 267 3.60 30.53 4.92
N GLY A 268 4.40 31.37 4.25
CA GLY A 268 4.30 32.81 4.34
C GLY A 268 3.10 33.36 3.57
N LYS A 269 2.47 34.41 4.11
CA LYS A 269 1.25 35.03 3.56
C LYS A 269 1.54 36.38 2.89
N GLY A 270 0.86 36.64 1.78
CA GLY A 270 1.00 37.90 1.02
C GLY A 270 2.29 37.99 0.21
N ILE A 271 2.59 39.20 -0.30
CA ILE A 271 3.67 39.45 -1.27
C ILE A 271 5.07 39.20 -0.69
N THR A 272 5.23 39.29 0.63
CA THR A 272 6.49 39.02 1.36
C THR A 272 6.55 37.61 1.96
N GLY A 273 5.58 36.75 1.64
CA GLY A 273 5.58 35.35 2.05
C GLY A 273 6.43 34.46 1.15
N GLU A 274 6.92 33.35 1.68
CA GLU A 274 7.68 32.33 0.95
C GLU A 274 7.06 30.93 1.16
N ASN A 275 7.36 30.00 0.24
CA ASN A 275 6.90 28.61 0.29
C ASN A 275 8.10 27.65 0.11
N TYR A 276 8.49 27.02 1.23
CA TYR A 276 9.66 26.16 1.36
C TYR A 276 9.44 24.69 0.96
N LEU A 277 8.28 24.37 0.35
CA LEU A 277 8.00 23.05 -0.24
C LEU A 277 8.17 23.04 -1.78
N THR A 278 8.33 24.21 -2.40
CA THR A 278 8.47 24.37 -3.86
C THR A 278 9.54 23.43 -4.46
N GLY A 279 10.68 23.31 -3.79
CA GLY A 279 11.77 22.42 -4.19
C GLY A 279 11.43 20.93 -4.11
N LEU A 280 10.68 20.52 -3.09
CA LEU A 280 10.23 19.13 -2.94
C LEU A 280 9.21 18.77 -4.03
N LEU A 281 8.27 19.67 -4.31
CA LEU A 281 7.30 19.49 -5.39
C LEU A 281 8.00 19.38 -6.74
N TRP A 282 8.92 20.28 -7.05
CA TRP A 282 9.73 20.23 -8.28
C TRP A 282 10.63 18.99 -8.36
N SER A 283 11.09 18.46 -7.23
CA SER A 283 11.83 17.18 -7.19
C SER A 283 10.96 16.03 -7.64
N LEU A 284 9.75 15.92 -7.07
CA LEU A 284 8.81 14.83 -7.37
C LEU A 284 8.24 14.97 -8.79
N GLU A 285 7.96 16.19 -9.25
CA GLU A 285 7.62 16.49 -10.65
C GLU A 285 8.75 16.12 -11.63
N GLY A 286 10.00 16.45 -11.29
CA GLY A 286 11.18 16.10 -12.09
C GLY A 286 11.37 14.60 -12.21
N LEU A 287 11.27 13.87 -11.10
CA LEU A 287 11.36 12.40 -11.09
C LEU A 287 10.18 11.73 -11.80
N ALA A 288 8.98 12.31 -11.74
CA ALA A 288 7.78 11.80 -12.41
C ALA A 288 7.89 11.75 -13.95
N TRP A 289 8.88 12.43 -14.55
CA TRP A 289 9.16 12.27 -15.98
C TRP A 289 9.66 10.87 -16.36
N ASN A 290 10.42 10.20 -15.48
CA ASN A 290 10.90 8.84 -15.71
C ASN A 290 9.83 7.80 -15.32
N GLU A 291 9.47 6.90 -16.24
CA GLU A 291 8.49 5.83 -15.98
C GLU A 291 8.88 4.95 -14.77
N GLN A 292 10.18 4.72 -14.53
CA GLN A 292 10.70 3.94 -13.39
C GLN A 292 10.36 4.55 -12.01
N TYR A 293 10.24 5.88 -11.91
CA TYR A 293 10.00 6.59 -10.65
C TYR A 293 8.59 7.19 -10.57
N PHE A 294 7.89 7.20 -11.69
CA PHE A 294 6.62 7.91 -11.90
C PHE A 294 5.51 7.50 -10.91
N ILE A 295 5.32 6.20 -10.67
CA ILE A 295 4.27 5.72 -9.75
C ILE A 295 4.62 6.03 -8.29
N GLN A 296 5.88 5.84 -7.88
CA GLN A 296 6.34 6.19 -6.53
C GLN A 296 6.24 7.70 -6.27
N ALA A 297 6.72 8.55 -7.19
CA ALA A 297 6.59 10.01 -7.10
C ALA A 297 5.12 10.47 -7.01
N CYS A 298 4.21 9.82 -7.74
CA CYS A 298 2.77 10.06 -7.60
C CYS A 298 2.25 9.68 -6.21
N VAL A 299 2.59 8.50 -5.67
CA VAL A 299 2.14 8.06 -4.34
C VAL A 299 2.66 8.97 -3.22
N VAL A 300 3.91 9.43 -3.32
CA VAL A 300 4.52 10.41 -2.39
C VAL A 300 3.83 11.78 -2.47
N LEU A 301 3.52 12.28 -3.67
CA LEU A 301 2.69 13.48 -3.82
C LEU A 301 1.26 13.29 -3.27
N GLY A 302 0.75 12.05 -3.29
CA GLY A 302 -0.51 11.67 -2.65
C GLY A 302 -0.48 11.78 -1.12
N GLU A 303 0.60 11.31 -0.49
CA GLU A 303 0.80 11.42 0.96
C GLU A 303 0.99 12.88 1.39
N LEU A 304 1.78 13.65 0.63
CA LEU A 304 1.94 15.09 0.83
C LEU A 304 0.61 15.84 0.63
N ALA A 305 -0.25 15.43 -0.30
CA ALA A 305 -1.59 16.02 -0.51
C ALA A 305 -2.60 15.64 0.59
N ASN A 306 -2.44 14.46 1.20
CA ASN A 306 -3.28 14.03 2.33
C ASN A 306 -2.94 14.82 3.61
N ASN A 307 -1.66 15.13 3.81
CA ASN A 307 -1.16 15.82 5.00
C ASN A 307 -1.09 17.35 4.81
N ASP A 308 -1.57 17.88 3.68
CA ASP A 308 -1.62 19.32 3.39
C ASP A 308 -2.82 20.00 4.11
N PRO A 309 -2.57 20.93 5.07
CA PRO A 309 -3.65 21.61 5.81
C PRO A 309 -4.41 22.68 5.01
N GLY A 310 -4.08 22.91 3.73
CA GLY A 310 -4.62 24.01 2.94
C GLY A 310 -3.80 25.32 3.09
N GLY A 311 -4.17 26.35 2.34
CA GLY A 311 -3.44 27.63 2.33
C GLY A 311 -3.69 28.46 1.07
N GLN A 312 -2.77 29.37 0.74
CA GLN A 312 -2.97 30.41 -0.29
C GLN A 312 -2.15 30.22 -1.57
N TRP A 313 -1.07 29.44 -1.53
CA TRP A 313 -0.21 29.20 -2.70
C TRP A 313 -0.83 28.20 -3.67
N SER A 314 -0.67 28.42 -4.97
CA SER A 314 -1.14 27.49 -6.01
C SER A 314 -0.24 26.26 -6.18
N ASN A 315 1.06 26.40 -5.92
CA ASN A 315 2.03 25.31 -6.02
C ASN A 315 1.91 24.37 -4.82
N ARG A 316 1.20 23.25 -5.00
CA ARG A 316 0.77 22.32 -3.94
C ARG A 316 0.68 20.89 -4.47
N PRO A 317 0.85 19.85 -3.63
CA PRO A 317 1.04 18.46 -4.09
C PRO A 317 -0.13 17.95 -4.95
N SER A 318 -1.36 18.34 -4.62
CA SER A 318 -2.57 18.01 -5.39
C SER A 318 -2.59 18.66 -6.78
N ASN A 319 -2.07 19.89 -6.94
CA ASN A 319 -1.94 20.54 -8.24
C ASN A 319 -0.75 19.96 -9.05
N SER A 320 0.34 19.53 -8.40
CA SER A 320 1.41 18.77 -9.05
C SER A 320 0.87 17.45 -9.63
N LEU A 321 0.11 16.66 -8.83
CA LEU A 321 -0.58 15.45 -9.31
C LEU A 321 -1.49 15.70 -10.50
N ILE A 322 -2.37 16.71 -10.43
CA ILE A 322 -3.25 17.08 -11.54
C ILE A 322 -2.40 17.39 -12.78
N THR A 323 -1.37 18.22 -12.64
CA THR A 323 -0.52 18.70 -13.75
C THR A 323 0.25 17.57 -14.43
N ILE A 324 0.81 16.63 -13.66
CA ILE A 324 1.52 15.45 -14.18
C ILE A 324 0.56 14.55 -14.98
N LEU A 325 -0.67 14.35 -14.50
CA LEU A 325 -1.61 13.34 -15.00
C LEU A 325 -2.64 13.86 -16.03
N LEU A 326 -2.66 15.16 -16.36
CA LEU A 326 -3.57 15.77 -17.34
C LEU A 326 -3.67 14.93 -18.63
N PRO A 327 -4.87 14.48 -19.06
CA PRO A 327 -4.98 13.64 -20.24
C PRO A 327 -4.51 14.30 -21.54
N TRP A 328 -4.61 15.63 -21.64
CA TRP A 328 -4.26 16.41 -22.84
C TRP A 328 -2.85 17.02 -22.80
N LEU A 329 -2.16 17.00 -21.64
CA LEU A 329 -0.79 17.51 -21.49
C LEU A 329 -0.05 16.82 -20.32
N PRO A 330 0.17 15.49 -20.39
CA PRO A 330 0.84 14.77 -19.32
C PRO A 330 2.32 15.18 -19.22
N GLN A 331 2.79 15.47 -18.01
CA GLN A 331 4.19 15.83 -17.75
C GLN A 331 5.01 14.59 -17.39
N THR A 332 4.98 13.59 -18.28
CA THR A 332 5.75 12.36 -18.10
C THR A 332 5.98 11.63 -19.41
N PHE A 333 7.09 10.91 -19.53
CA PHE A 333 7.29 9.97 -20.62
C PHE A 333 6.34 8.77 -20.52
N ALA A 334 5.88 8.44 -19.31
CA ALA A 334 5.13 7.23 -19.02
C ALA A 334 3.94 6.95 -19.97
N THR A 335 3.75 5.67 -20.29
CA THR A 335 2.67 5.16 -21.16
C THR A 335 1.28 5.55 -20.67
N VAL A 336 0.25 5.41 -21.52
CA VAL A 336 -1.15 5.54 -21.06
C VAL A 336 -1.42 4.57 -19.91
N ASP A 337 -0.98 3.32 -20.02
CA ASP A 337 -1.33 2.28 -19.06
C ASP A 337 -0.62 2.45 -17.70
N LYS A 338 0.66 2.83 -17.65
CA LYS A 338 1.30 3.22 -16.38
C LYS A 338 0.59 4.43 -15.74
N ARG A 339 0.09 5.38 -16.54
CA ARG A 339 -0.74 6.51 -16.05
C ARG A 339 -2.15 6.11 -15.59
N LYS A 340 -2.65 4.93 -15.98
CA LYS A 340 -3.83 4.29 -15.37
C LYS A 340 -3.47 3.64 -14.04
N VAL A 341 -2.35 2.88 -14.00
CA VAL A 341 -1.82 2.22 -12.79
C VAL A 341 -1.56 3.25 -11.69
N ALA A 342 -0.85 4.35 -11.96
CA ALA A 342 -0.58 5.40 -10.96
C ALA A 342 -1.86 5.91 -10.27
N VAL A 343 -2.95 6.10 -11.02
CA VAL A 343 -4.23 6.57 -10.47
C VAL A 343 -4.99 5.45 -9.74
N LYS A 344 -4.87 4.18 -10.16
CA LYS A 344 -5.36 3.03 -9.36
C LYS A 344 -4.62 2.92 -8.03
N THR A 345 -3.28 3.02 -8.03
CA THR A 345 -2.44 2.94 -6.82
C THR A 345 -2.75 4.11 -5.88
N LEU A 346 -2.89 5.32 -6.40
CA LEU A 346 -3.39 6.47 -5.63
C LEU A 346 -4.78 6.23 -5.05
N LEU A 347 -5.71 5.62 -5.79
CA LEU A 347 -7.05 5.30 -5.27
C LEU A 347 -7.03 4.24 -4.16
N LYS A 348 -6.06 3.32 -4.20
CA LYS A 348 -5.84 2.26 -3.20
C LYS A 348 -5.17 2.80 -1.93
N GLU A 349 -4.15 3.66 -2.05
CA GLU A 349 -3.41 4.20 -0.90
C GLU A 349 -3.97 5.52 -0.33
N TRP A 350 -4.62 6.34 -1.17
CA TRP A 350 -5.07 7.70 -0.85
C TRP A 350 -6.46 8.01 -1.42
N PRO A 351 -7.52 7.25 -1.02
CA PRO A 351 -8.81 7.25 -1.71
C PRO A 351 -9.51 8.61 -1.80
N GLU A 352 -9.30 9.53 -0.85
CA GLU A 352 -9.87 10.90 -0.91
C GLU A 352 -9.05 11.85 -1.78
N VAL A 353 -7.72 11.77 -1.76
CA VAL A 353 -6.85 12.55 -2.66
C VAL A 353 -7.07 12.12 -4.10
N ALA A 354 -7.09 10.81 -4.35
CA ALA A 354 -7.32 10.21 -5.66
C ALA A 354 -8.72 10.52 -6.20
N TRP A 355 -9.75 10.49 -5.34
CA TRP A 355 -11.10 10.93 -5.71
C TRP A 355 -11.10 12.38 -6.22
N ASN A 356 -10.53 13.31 -5.43
CA ASN A 356 -10.46 14.71 -5.81
C ASN A 356 -9.60 14.94 -7.08
N LEU A 357 -8.52 14.18 -7.25
CA LEU A 357 -7.69 14.17 -8.46
C LEU A 357 -8.49 13.72 -9.68
N ILE A 358 -9.15 12.56 -9.63
CA ILE A 358 -9.94 12.00 -10.73
C ILE A 358 -11.03 12.99 -11.18
N ILE A 359 -11.76 13.61 -10.23
CA ILE A 359 -12.78 14.63 -10.56
C ILE A 359 -12.17 15.82 -11.33
N HIS A 360 -10.96 16.26 -11.00
CA HIS A 360 -10.27 17.32 -11.75
C HIS A 360 -9.71 16.89 -13.12
N LEU A 361 -9.57 15.58 -13.37
CA LEU A 361 -9.11 15.01 -14.64
C LEU A 361 -10.26 14.65 -15.60
N LEU A 362 -11.52 14.82 -15.18
CA LEU A 362 -12.70 14.65 -16.04
C LEU A 362 -12.76 15.68 -17.20
N PRO A 363 -13.48 15.38 -18.30
CA PRO A 363 -13.65 16.30 -19.43
C PRO A 363 -14.05 17.71 -19.03
N GLY A 364 -13.31 18.69 -19.56
CA GLY A 364 -13.59 20.11 -19.43
C GLY A 364 -13.27 20.75 -18.07
N GLN A 365 -12.90 19.98 -17.03
CA GLN A 365 -12.65 20.52 -15.69
C GLN A 365 -11.33 21.31 -15.56
N ARG A 366 -10.30 20.92 -16.33
CA ARG A 366 -9.02 21.63 -16.44
C ARG A 366 -8.67 21.85 -17.91
N GLN A 367 -8.71 23.10 -18.37
CA GLN A 367 -8.46 23.51 -19.77
C GLN A 367 -7.17 24.33 -19.94
N THR A 368 -6.47 24.63 -18.85
CA THR A 368 -5.22 25.41 -18.84
C THR A 368 -4.23 24.80 -17.85
N SER A 369 -2.94 24.89 -18.16
CA SER A 369 -1.84 24.40 -17.35
C SER A 369 -0.57 25.21 -17.61
N SER A 370 0.33 25.29 -16.62
CA SER A 370 1.68 25.85 -16.76
C SER A 370 2.73 24.82 -17.17
N GLY A 371 2.39 23.53 -17.16
CA GLY A 371 3.36 22.44 -17.08
C GLY A 371 3.96 22.30 -15.68
N SER A 372 4.81 21.30 -15.49
CA SER A 372 5.53 21.00 -14.24
C SER A 372 7.03 21.27 -14.40
N HIS A 373 7.80 21.06 -13.33
CA HIS A 373 9.26 20.95 -13.43
C HIS A 373 9.67 19.86 -14.44
N LYS A 374 10.81 20.05 -15.12
CA LYS A 374 11.45 19.12 -16.05
C LYS A 374 12.86 18.76 -15.54
N PRO A 375 13.30 17.49 -15.62
CA PRO A 375 14.66 17.09 -15.24
C PRO A 375 15.74 17.68 -16.16
N ILE A 376 16.92 17.94 -15.59
CA ILE A 376 18.06 18.64 -16.20
C ILE A 376 19.31 17.74 -16.32
N TRP A 377 19.42 16.71 -15.49
CA TRP A 377 20.62 15.86 -15.34
C TRP A 377 20.40 14.39 -15.71
N ARG A 378 19.17 13.88 -15.59
CA ARG A 378 18.81 12.46 -15.79
C ARG A 378 17.49 12.37 -16.57
N ASN A 379 17.48 11.70 -17.73
CA ASN A 379 16.32 11.63 -18.64
C ASN A 379 15.80 13.01 -19.08
N THR A 380 16.71 13.89 -19.52
CA THR A 380 16.43 15.27 -19.93
C THR A 380 15.33 15.35 -21.01
N VAL A 381 14.34 16.20 -20.78
CA VAL A 381 13.25 16.43 -21.74
C VAL A 381 13.70 17.42 -22.83
N PRO A 382 13.67 17.05 -24.13
CA PRO A 382 14.06 17.96 -25.20
C PRO A 382 13.29 19.29 -25.21
N ASP A 383 13.93 20.36 -25.69
CA ASP A 383 13.31 21.70 -25.79
C ASP A 383 12.15 21.75 -26.79
N ASP A 384 12.23 20.94 -27.86
CA ASP A 384 11.18 20.76 -28.87
C ASP A 384 10.13 19.71 -28.49
N TYR A 385 10.23 19.11 -27.29
CA TYR A 385 9.34 18.06 -26.81
C TYR A 385 7.89 18.56 -26.63
N THR A 386 7.11 18.39 -27.69
CA THR A 386 5.66 18.54 -27.71
C THR A 386 5.05 17.15 -27.81
N LYS A 387 4.65 16.57 -26.66
CA LYS A 387 3.90 15.30 -26.63
C LYS A 387 2.51 15.56 -27.21
N ASN A 388 2.41 15.47 -28.54
CA ASN A 388 1.16 15.62 -29.28
C ASN A 388 0.25 14.42 -28.99
N VAL A 389 -0.40 14.46 -27.82
CA VAL A 389 -1.32 13.40 -27.36
C VAL A 389 -2.35 13.17 -28.44
N THR A 390 -2.42 11.93 -28.95
CA THR A 390 -3.39 11.59 -29.98
C THR A 390 -4.80 11.67 -29.42
N HIS A 391 -5.77 11.98 -30.29
CA HIS A 391 -7.19 11.96 -29.93
C HIS A 391 -7.60 10.61 -29.32
N GLN A 392 -6.98 9.51 -29.78
CA GLN A 392 -7.17 8.17 -29.23
C GLN A 392 -6.66 8.04 -27.78
N GLU A 393 -5.42 8.41 -27.49
CA GLU A 393 -4.86 8.38 -26.12
C GLU A 393 -5.66 9.26 -25.16
N TYR A 394 -6.02 10.48 -25.59
CA TYR A 394 -6.82 11.41 -24.80
C TYR A 394 -8.15 10.77 -24.38
N TRP A 395 -8.93 10.24 -25.33
CA TRP A 395 -10.22 9.61 -25.00
C TRP A 395 -10.07 8.28 -24.27
N GLN A 396 -9.02 7.49 -24.53
CA GLN A 396 -8.75 6.25 -23.82
C GLN A 396 -8.46 6.51 -22.32
N GLN A 397 -7.61 7.49 -22.02
CA GLN A 397 -7.26 7.87 -20.65
C GLN A 397 -8.43 8.57 -19.94
N THR A 398 -9.12 9.49 -20.63
CA THR A 398 -10.20 10.28 -20.03
C THR A 398 -11.46 9.44 -19.81
N SER A 399 -11.78 8.48 -20.68
CA SER A 399 -12.83 7.49 -20.43
C SER A 399 -12.47 6.62 -19.23
N PHE A 400 -11.24 6.06 -19.20
CA PHE A 400 -10.76 5.29 -18.05
C PHE A 400 -10.87 6.06 -16.72
N TYR A 401 -10.50 7.36 -16.67
CA TYR A 401 -10.67 8.16 -15.46
C TYR A 401 -12.15 8.39 -15.09
N ALA A 402 -13.04 8.56 -16.06
CA ALA A 402 -14.48 8.68 -15.79
C ALA A 402 -15.09 7.34 -15.30
N GLU A 403 -14.71 6.21 -15.88
CA GLU A 403 -15.12 4.87 -15.45
C GLU A 403 -14.55 4.54 -14.06
N LEU A 404 -13.28 4.88 -13.81
CA LEU A 404 -12.65 4.76 -12.50
C LEU A 404 -13.32 5.69 -11.47
N ALA A 405 -13.86 6.85 -11.85
CA ALA A 405 -14.66 7.69 -10.97
C ALA A 405 -15.96 6.99 -10.55
N VAL A 406 -16.67 6.36 -11.50
CA VAL A 406 -17.89 5.58 -11.20
C VAL A 406 -17.58 4.39 -10.30
N HIS A 407 -16.50 3.64 -10.58
CA HIS A 407 -16.03 2.56 -9.72
C HIS A 407 -15.58 3.05 -8.33
N ALA A 408 -14.92 4.20 -8.25
CA ALA A 408 -14.50 4.83 -6.98
C ALA A 408 -15.67 5.37 -6.16
N ALA A 409 -16.79 5.73 -6.81
CA ALA A 409 -18.03 5.99 -6.13
C ALA A 409 -18.68 4.69 -5.65
N GLY A 410 -18.73 3.66 -6.51
CA GLY A 410 -19.37 2.38 -6.20
C GLY A 410 -20.81 2.60 -5.74
N TYR A 411 -21.09 2.28 -4.48
CA TYR A 411 -22.38 2.54 -3.83
C TYR A 411 -22.31 3.62 -2.73
N ASP A 412 -21.22 4.41 -2.65
CA ASP A 412 -21.16 5.59 -1.79
C ASP A 412 -22.05 6.71 -2.32
N ILE A 413 -23.05 7.04 -1.51
CA ILE A 413 -24.12 8.00 -1.80
C ILE A 413 -23.57 9.41 -2.06
N LYS A 414 -22.52 9.84 -1.36
CA LYS A 414 -21.96 11.20 -1.49
C LYS A 414 -21.17 11.31 -2.79
N ARG A 415 -20.37 10.30 -3.11
CA ARG A 415 -19.59 10.21 -4.36
C ARG A 415 -20.52 10.09 -5.57
N LEU A 416 -21.56 9.25 -5.50
CA LEU A 416 -22.61 9.16 -6.53
C LEU A 416 -23.38 10.48 -6.69
N SER A 417 -23.84 11.09 -5.59
CA SER A 417 -24.45 12.44 -5.61
C SER A 417 -23.52 13.48 -6.22
N LYS A 418 -22.20 13.36 -6.05
CA LYS A 418 -21.25 14.27 -6.65
C LYS A 418 -21.10 14.03 -8.16
N LEU A 419 -21.08 12.78 -8.63
CA LEU A 419 -21.05 12.48 -10.07
C LEU A 419 -22.32 12.95 -10.80
N ILE A 420 -23.46 13.02 -10.12
CA ILE A 420 -24.71 13.56 -10.68
C ILE A 420 -24.56 15.06 -11.06
N ASP A 421 -23.76 15.86 -10.34
CA ASP A 421 -23.40 17.24 -10.76
C ASP A 421 -22.63 17.24 -12.10
N HIS A 422 -21.86 16.18 -12.38
CA HIS A 422 -20.91 16.07 -13.48
C HIS A 422 -21.44 15.26 -14.68
N PHE A 423 -22.72 14.85 -14.70
CA PHE A 423 -23.35 14.04 -15.77
C PHE A 423 -23.08 14.57 -17.20
N SER A 424 -23.02 15.89 -17.39
CA SER A 424 -22.75 16.52 -18.69
C SER A 424 -21.30 16.38 -19.18
N SER A 425 -20.38 15.97 -18.30
CA SER A 425 -18.96 15.73 -18.62
C SER A 425 -18.58 14.25 -18.74
N LEU A 426 -19.52 13.31 -18.56
CA LEU A 426 -19.22 11.87 -18.62
C LEU A 426 -19.28 11.32 -20.07
N PRO A 427 -18.21 10.68 -20.58
CA PRO A 427 -18.23 9.88 -21.81
C PRO A 427 -19.24 8.74 -21.74
N ASP A 428 -19.72 8.23 -22.87
CA ASP A 428 -20.79 7.21 -22.90
C ASP A 428 -20.52 5.95 -22.05
N PRO A 429 -19.31 5.35 -22.00
CA PRO A 429 -19.05 4.19 -21.12
C PRO A 429 -19.31 4.51 -19.65
N ALA A 430 -18.71 5.59 -19.12
CA ALA A 430 -18.88 6.02 -17.73
C ALA A 430 -20.29 6.54 -17.43
N PHE A 431 -20.93 7.22 -18.40
CA PHE A 431 -22.33 7.64 -18.27
C PHE A 431 -23.25 6.42 -18.15
N ASN A 432 -23.08 5.42 -19.01
CA ASN A 432 -23.89 4.21 -18.99
C ASN A 432 -23.61 3.37 -17.73
N GLN A 433 -22.35 3.23 -17.30
CA GLN A 433 -22.00 2.59 -16.03
C GLN A 433 -22.63 3.32 -14.83
N LEU A 434 -22.64 4.66 -14.81
CA LEU A 434 -23.29 5.41 -13.72
C LEU A 434 -24.81 5.26 -13.73
N ILE A 435 -25.42 5.26 -14.91
CA ILE A 435 -26.86 4.97 -15.07
C ILE A 435 -27.18 3.52 -14.68
N GLU A 436 -26.30 2.57 -14.97
CA GLU A 436 -26.44 1.15 -14.59
C GLU A 436 -26.28 0.98 -13.08
N VAL A 437 -25.26 1.57 -12.45
CA VAL A 437 -25.08 1.60 -10.99
C VAL A 437 -26.27 2.25 -10.30
N LEU A 438 -26.74 3.42 -10.75
CA LEU A 438 -27.92 4.08 -10.18
C LEU A 438 -29.24 3.34 -10.52
N SER A 439 -29.27 2.52 -11.56
CA SER A 439 -30.40 1.62 -11.88
C SER A 439 -30.26 0.24 -11.23
N SER A 440 -29.13 -0.08 -10.58
CA SER A 440 -28.82 -1.45 -10.17
C SER A 440 -29.79 -1.93 -9.11
N ASN A 441 -29.85 -3.23 -8.86
CA ASN A 441 -30.58 -3.72 -7.70
C ASN A 441 -29.86 -3.28 -6.41
N ASP A 442 -28.53 -3.22 -6.38
CA ASP A 442 -27.77 -2.73 -5.23
C ASP A 442 -28.09 -1.29 -4.81
N ILE A 443 -28.50 -0.41 -5.73
CA ILE A 443 -29.00 0.95 -5.43
C ILE A 443 -30.53 1.01 -5.34
N SER A 444 -31.27 0.33 -6.23
CA SER A 444 -32.74 0.37 -6.25
C SER A 444 -33.44 -0.49 -5.19
N GLU A 445 -32.73 -1.43 -4.55
CA GLU A 445 -33.18 -2.21 -3.38
C GLU A 445 -32.59 -1.70 -2.05
N LEU A 446 -31.78 -0.63 -2.05
CA LEU A 446 -31.24 -0.04 -0.81
C LEU A 446 -32.34 0.26 0.21
N PRO A 447 -32.01 0.20 1.53
CA PRO A 447 -32.69 0.96 2.56
C PRO A 447 -32.97 2.38 2.07
N GLU A 448 -34.22 2.82 2.17
CA GLU A 448 -34.71 3.88 1.30
C GLU A 448 -34.32 5.28 1.75
N ASP A 449 -34.00 5.43 3.03
CA ASP A 449 -33.22 6.54 3.58
C ASP A 449 -31.97 6.84 2.72
N LYS A 450 -31.33 5.81 2.17
CA LYS A 450 -30.17 5.93 1.28
C LYS A 450 -30.55 6.18 -0.18
N ARG A 451 -31.70 5.66 -0.65
CA ARG A 451 -32.23 5.94 -1.99
C ARG A 451 -32.63 7.42 -2.16
N LEU A 452 -33.24 8.00 -1.13
CA LEU A 452 -33.68 9.40 -1.13
C LEU A 452 -32.52 10.39 -1.37
N LEU A 453 -31.36 10.16 -0.73
CA LEU A 453 -30.15 10.99 -0.89
C LEU A 453 -29.56 10.99 -2.31
N LEU A 454 -29.96 10.06 -3.18
CA LEU A 454 -29.64 10.05 -4.62
C LEU A 454 -30.81 10.57 -5.45
N TRP A 455 -32.03 10.18 -5.08
CA TRP A 455 -33.27 10.60 -5.73
C TRP A 455 -33.50 12.11 -5.69
N GLU A 456 -33.10 12.80 -4.61
CA GLU A 456 -33.16 14.25 -4.48
C GLU A 456 -32.22 14.98 -5.46
N PRO A 457 -30.90 14.73 -5.49
CA PRO A 457 -30.00 15.24 -6.53
C PRO A 457 -30.47 14.95 -7.96
N LEU A 458 -30.93 13.72 -8.24
CA LEU A 458 -31.48 13.34 -9.55
C LEU A 458 -32.70 14.19 -9.91
N THR A 459 -33.68 14.29 -9.00
CA THR A 459 -34.91 15.08 -9.21
C THR A 459 -34.61 16.57 -9.33
N LYS A 460 -33.61 17.09 -8.60
CA LYS A 460 -33.11 18.46 -8.71
C LYS A 460 -32.41 18.71 -10.05
N PHE A 461 -31.59 17.78 -10.54
CA PHE A 461 -30.96 17.84 -11.86
C PHE A 461 -32.01 17.81 -12.98
N ILE A 462 -32.93 16.84 -12.93
CA ILE A 462 -34.08 16.72 -13.82
C ILE A 462 -34.89 18.02 -13.84
N ASN A 463 -35.26 18.57 -12.68
CA ASN A 463 -36.08 19.79 -12.59
C ASN A 463 -35.31 21.05 -13.03
N LYS A 464 -33.99 21.13 -12.80
CA LYS A 464 -33.14 22.19 -13.36
C LYS A 464 -33.17 22.13 -14.88
N HIS A 465 -32.87 20.98 -15.48
CA HIS A 465 -32.84 20.84 -16.94
C HIS A 465 -34.24 20.98 -17.57
N LYS A 466 -35.31 20.45 -16.97
CA LYS A 466 -36.70 20.68 -17.43
C LYS A 466 -37.13 22.15 -17.34
N ARG A 467 -36.65 22.93 -16.34
CA ARG A 467 -36.94 24.37 -16.23
C ARG A 467 -36.13 25.25 -17.19
N TYR A 468 -34.94 24.81 -17.63
CA TYR A 468 -34.05 25.60 -18.49
C TYR A 468 -33.92 25.11 -19.95
N ASN A 469 -34.39 23.90 -20.31
CA ASN A 469 -34.30 23.37 -21.69
C ASN A 469 -35.24 24.06 -22.70
N ILE A 470 -36.13 24.97 -22.28
CA ILE A 470 -37.00 25.73 -23.19
C ILE A 470 -36.20 26.85 -23.87
N GLY A 471 -35.36 26.49 -24.86
CA GLY A 471 -34.83 27.43 -25.87
C GLY A 471 -33.32 27.49 -26.09
N ALA A 472 -32.49 26.72 -25.37
CA ALA A 472 -31.02 26.80 -25.49
C ALA A 472 -30.44 25.79 -26.51
N GLN A 473 -29.58 26.25 -27.42
CA GLN A 473 -28.97 25.41 -28.49
C GLN A 473 -27.90 24.41 -28.01
N SER A 474 -27.44 24.49 -26.77
CA SER A 474 -26.56 23.48 -26.15
C SER A 474 -27.39 22.54 -25.28
N ALA A 475 -28.28 21.79 -25.92
CA ALA A 475 -29.17 20.85 -25.25
C ALA A 475 -28.42 19.58 -24.84
N PHE A 476 -28.50 19.22 -23.55
CA PHE A 476 -28.18 17.88 -23.09
C PHE A 476 -29.20 16.89 -23.70
N SER A 477 -28.73 15.80 -24.31
CA SER A 477 -29.57 14.84 -25.07
C SER A 477 -30.85 14.45 -24.33
N GLU A 478 -31.98 14.51 -25.04
CA GLU A 478 -33.29 14.10 -24.50
C GLU A 478 -33.32 12.61 -24.17
N ASP A 479 -32.58 11.77 -24.91
CA ASP A 479 -32.38 10.35 -24.59
C ASP A 479 -31.63 10.18 -23.27
N ARG A 480 -30.49 10.87 -23.09
CA ARG A 480 -29.73 10.87 -21.82
C ARG A 480 -30.59 11.37 -20.65
N LEU A 481 -31.42 12.41 -20.86
CA LEU A 481 -32.38 12.88 -19.84
C LEU A 481 -33.47 11.84 -19.54
N THR A 482 -33.93 11.10 -20.54
CA THR A 482 -34.94 10.04 -20.39
C THR A 482 -34.38 8.86 -19.59
N TYR A 483 -33.11 8.49 -19.77
CA TYR A 483 -32.46 7.51 -18.90
C TYR A 483 -32.40 8.00 -17.44
N ILE A 484 -31.99 9.25 -17.18
CA ILE A 484 -31.95 9.83 -15.82
C ILE A 484 -33.36 9.89 -15.19
N ASP A 485 -34.39 10.25 -15.97
CA ASP A 485 -35.78 10.31 -15.51
C ASP A 485 -36.34 8.91 -15.16
N ASN A 486 -35.94 7.87 -15.91
CA ASN A 486 -36.27 6.48 -15.61
C ASN A 486 -35.53 5.96 -14.36
N VAL A 487 -34.26 6.33 -14.15
CA VAL A 487 -33.52 6.08 -12.90
C VAL A 487 -34.30 6.69 -11.72
N ALA A 488 -34.67 7.97 -11.80
CA ALA A 488 -35.42 8.64 -10.73
C ALA A 488 -36.80 8.01 -10.47
N LYS A 489 -37.45 7.42 -11.48
CA LYS A 489 -38.69 6.63 -11.33
C LYS A 489 -38.48 5.22 -10.78
N ARG A 490 -37.26 4.66 -10.85
CA ARG A 490 -36.92 3.33 -10.31
C ARG A 490 -36.35 3.41 -8.88
N LEU A 491 -35.60 4.47 -8.59
CA LEU A 491 -35.23 4.87 -7.23
C LEU A 491 -36.38 5.57 -6.50
N ALA A 492 -37.50 5.80 -7.20
CA ALA A 492 -38.75 6.11 -6.54
C ALA A 492 -39.11 4.97 -5.55
N PRO A 493 -39.69 5.34 -4.42
CA PRO A 493 -39.83 4.43 -3.29
C PRO A 493 -40.91 3.33 -3.45
N THR A 494 -40.82 2.23 -2.67
CA THR A 494 -41.59 0.99 -2.94
C THR A 494 -42.14 0.22 -1.73
N ASN A 495 -41.30 -0.22 -0.79
CA ASN A 495 -41.76 -0.92 0.42
C ASN A 495 -42.67 0.03 1.22
N PRO A 496 -43.93 -0.29 1.58
CA PRO A 496 -44.79 0.58 2.38
C PRO A 496 -44.10 1.15 3.62
N PHE A 497 -43.23 0.40 4.30
CA PHE A 497 -42.52 0.91 5.47
C PHE A 497 -41.52 2.04 5.18
N ASN A 498 -41.08 2.14 3.93
CA ASN A 498 -40.03 3.03 3.42
C ASN A 498 -40.61 4.13 2.51
N LEU A 499 -41.42 3.72 1.53
CA LEU A 499 -42.36 4.57 0.78
C LEU A 499 -43.27 5.38 1.71
N TYR A 500 -43.49 4.90 2.92
CA TYR A 500 -44.11 5.64 4.01
C TYR A 500 -43.16 5.82 5.23
N HIS A 501 -41.83 5.62 5.16
CA HIS A 501 -40.86 6.00 6.21
C HIS A 501 -40.75 7.51 6.35
N HIS A 502 -40.78 8.24 5.24
CA HIS A 502 -40.98 9.69 5.28
C HIS A 502 -42.34 10.07 5.90
N LEU A 503 -43.28 9.11 6.02
CA LEU A 503 -44.56 9.22 6.75
C LEU A 503 -44.55 8.52 8.13
N PHE A 504 -43.46 7.88 8.56
CA PHE A 504 -43.18 7.42 9.93
C PHE A 504 -42.08 8.28 10.59
N SER A 505 -41.67 9.36 9.91
CA SER A 505 -40.75 10.42 10.32
C SER A 505 -41.40 11.39 11.33
N VAL A 506 -40.70 12.49 11.65
CA VAL A 506 -41.02 13.47 12.71
C VAL A 506 -41.23 14.90 12.17
N ARG A 507 -41.34 15.08 10.84
CA ARG A 507 -41.58 16.39 10.19
C ARG A 507 -42.56 16.24 9.02
N ASP A 508 -43.73 16.86 9.15
CA ASP A 508 -44.86 16.62 8.22
C ASP A 508 -45.11 17.75 7.19
N PHE A 509 -44.49 18.93 7.35
CA PHE A 509 -44.83 20.13 6.54
C PHE A 509 -44.34 20.08 5.08
N ASP A 510 -43.22 19.40 4.81
CA ASP A 510 -42.61 19.30 3.47
C ASP A 510 -43.39 18.36 2.52
N LEU A 511 -44.61 17.94 2.91
CA LEU A 511 -45.43 16.90 2.28
C LEU A 511 -46.83 17.40 1.86
N TYR A 512 -47.05 18.72 1.82
CA TYR A 512 -48.32 19.36 1.47
C TYR A 512 -48.25 20.11 0.12
N ASP A 513 -49.33 20.10 -0.66
CA ASP A 513 -49.49 20.96 -1.86
C ASP A 513 -49.94 22.39 -1.45
N GLU A 514 -49.43 23.42 -2.13
CA GLU A 514 -49.50 24.85 -1.71
C GLU A 514 -50.91 25.47 -1.54
N ASN A 515 -52.02 24.78 -1.84
CA ASN A 515 -53.36 25.38 -1.93
C ASN A 515 -54.51 24.49 -1.37
N GLY A 516 -54.36 23.89 -0.17
CA GLY A 516 -55.36 22.99 0.44
C GLY A 516 -55.65 23.21 1.93
N ASP A 517 -56.69 22.54 2.45
CA ASP A 517 -57.15 22.59 3.86
C ASP A 517 -56.52 21.47 4.72
N TRP A 518 -56.41 21.68 6.04
CA TRP A 518 -55.42 21.01 6.90
C TRP A 518 -55.91 19.72 7.61
N ASP A 519 -57.10 19.74 8.24
CA ASP A 519 -57.62 18.56 8.98
C ASP A 519 -57.90 17.35 8.05
N GLU A 520 -58.16 17.61 6.77
CA GLU A 520 -58.25 16.58 5.73
C GLU A 520 -56.92 15.85 5.47
N GLN A 521 -55.78 16.48 5.76
CA GLN A 521 -54.45 15.94 5.42
C GLN A 521 -53.93 15.01 6.53
N GLN A 522 -54.18 15.34 7.80
CA GLN A 522 -53.66 14.57 8.94
C GLN A 522 -54.29 13.17 9.05
N ASN A 523 -55.60 13.02 8.81
CA ASN A 523 -56.27 11.72 8.88
C ASN A 523 -55.80 10.77 7.77
N ARG A 524 -55.58 11.31 6.56
CA ARG A 524 -55.01 10.59 5.41
C ARG A 524 -53.58 10.07 5.66
N LEU A 525 -52.91 10.49 6.74
CA LEU A 525 -51.57 10.02 7.11
C LEU A 525 -51.61 8.73 7.94
N ASN A 526 -52.41 8.67 9.00
CA ASN A 526 -52.47 7.49 9.88
C ASN A 526 -53.14 6.28 9.20
N GLU A 527 -54.12 6.49 8.32
CA GLU A 527 -54.74 5.42 7.54
C GLU A 527 -53.73 4.71 6.59
N ARG A 528 -52.66 5.41 6.16
CA ARG A 528 -51.55 4.83 5.40
C ARG A 528 -50.58 4.00 6.26
N ARG A 529 -50.60 4.16 7.59
CA ARG A 529 -49.70 3.46 8.54
C ARG A 529 -50.22 2.08 8.95
N ASP A 530 -51.46 1.99 9.43
CA ASP A 530 -52.04 0.70 9.86
C ASP A 530 -52.29 -0.25 8.67
N ALA A 531 -52.53 0.31 7.48
CA ALA A 531 -52.54 -0.45 6.23
C ALA A 531 -51.23 -1.22 6.02
N ALA A 532 -50.07 -0.61 6.30
CA ALA A 532 -48.76 -1.20 6.03
C ALA A 532 -48.48 -2.49 6.82
N ILE A 533 -48.65 -2.49 8.15
CA ILE A 533 -48.42 -3.72 8.96
C ILE A 533 -49.43 -4.82 8.62
N LYS A 534 -50.68 -4.45 8.34
CA LYS A 534 -51.74 -5.41 7.99
C LYS A 534 -51.48 -6.04 6.62
N GLU A 535 -51.02 -5.26 5.65
CA GLU A 535 -50.57 -5.73 4.34
C GLU A 535 -49.30 -6.60 4.44
N ILE A 536 -48.37 -6.28 5.35
CA ILE A 536 -47.17 -7.09 5.61
C ILE A 536 -47.53 -8.47 6.17
N PHE A 537 -48.43 -8.57 7.16
CA PHE A 537 -48.85 -9.87 7.70
C PHE A 537 -49.67 -10.69 6.68
N GLN A 538 -50.63 -10.07 6.01
CA GLN A 538 -51.56 -10.77 5.10
C GLN A 538 -50.88 -11.37 3.86
N LYS A 539 -49.67 -10.94 3.50
CA LYS A 539 -48.96 -11.45 2.31
C LYS A 539 -48.28 -12.81 2.51
N SER A 540 -47.78 -13.17 3.71
CA SER A 540 -46.86 -14.33 3.84
C SER A 540 -46.73 -14.97 5.23
N ASP A 541 -47.76 -14.93 6.08
CA ASP A 541 -47.87 -15.77 7.30
C ASP A 541 -46.76 -15.56 8.39
N ILE A 542 -46.85 -16.31 9.50
CA ILE A 542 -46.12 -16.15 10.77
C ILE A 542 -44.61 -15.99 10.61
N LYS A 543 -43.98 -16.68 9.64
CA LYS A 543 -42.54 -16.64 9.37
C LYS A 543 -42.06 -15.32 8.79
N THR A 544 -42.93 -14.53 8.17
CA THR A 544 -42.53 -13.29 7.51
C THR A 544 -42.47 -12.12 8.48
N VAL A 545 -43.35 -12.09 9.47
CA VAL A 545 -43.32 -11.09 10.55
C VAL A 545 -42.22 -11.43 11.57
N ILE A 546 -41.94 -12.72 11.79
CA ILE A 546 -40.71 -13.21 12.43
C ILE A 546 -39.46 -12.54 11.83
N ARG A 547 -39.45 -12.29 10.51
CA ARG A 547 -38.31 -11.72 9.77
C ARG A 547 -38.33 -10.20 9.64
N PHE A 548 -39.52 -9.57 9.52
CA PHE A 548 -39.63 -8.10 9.56
C PHE A 548 -39.22 -7.54 10.94
N ALA A 549 -39.32 -8.36 12.00
CA ALA A 549 -38.76 -8.03 13.30
C ALA A 549 -37.25 -7.79 13.21
N GLU A 550 -36.51 -8.68 12.55
CA GLU A 550 -35.05 -8.72 12.56
C GLU A 550 -34.37 -7.51 11.87
N THR A 551 -35.14 -6.57 11.30
CA THR A 551 -34.63 -5.45 10.48
C THR A 551 -35.19 -4.05 10.78
N ALA A 552 -36.20 -3.90 11.64
CA ALA A 552 -36.75 -2.58 11.98
C ALA A 552 -35.99 -1.93 13.16
N ASP A 553 -36.08 -0.60 13.32
CA ASP A 553 -35.56 0.16 14.48
C ASP A 553 -36.11 -0.29 15.86
N SER A 554 -37.01 -1.28 15.91
CA SER A 554 -37.43 -1.98 17.14
C SER A 554 -37.99 -3.39 16.82
N PRO A 555 -37.17 -4.46 16.86
CA PRO A 555 -37.60 -5.83 16.52
C PRO A 555 -38.73 -6.39 17.39
N ASP A 556 -38.72 -6.06 18.68
CA ASP A 556 -39.71 -6.48 19.66
C ASP A 556 -41.11 -5.95 19.34
N ARG A 557 -41.23 -4.74 18.78
CA ARG A 557 -42.53 -4.18 18.34
C ARG A 557 -43.19 -5.04 17.28
N VAL A 558 -42.40 -5.73 16.46
CA VAL A 558 -42.89 -6.62 15.40
C VAL A 558 -43.19 -8.02 15.93
N GLY A 559 -42.32 -8.58 16.79
CA GLY A 559 -42.63 -9.81 17.53
C GLY A 559 -43.87 -9.69 18.42
N HIS A 560 -44.15 -8.48 18.92
CA HIS A 560 -45.36 -8.12 19.65
C HIS A 560 -46.57 -7.96 18.72
N ALA A 561 -46.45 -7.28 17.58
CA ALA A 561 -47.50 -7.20 16.57
C ALA A 561 -47.95 -8.59 16.07
N LEU A 562 -47.00 -9.53 15.96
CA LEU A 562 -47.25 -10.93 15.63
C LEU A 562 -47.97 -11.72 16.73
N GLY A 563 -47.79 -11.33 17.99
CA GLY A 563 -48.41 -11.96 19.15
C GLY A 563 -49.91 -11.67 19.30
N ASN A 564 -50.45 -10.71 18.54
CA ASN A 564 -51.88 -10.35 18.52
C ASN A 564 -52.71 -11.20 17.54
N ILE A 565 -52.22 -12.39 17.19
CA ILE A 565 -52.76 -13.25 16.13
C ILE A 565 -52.84 -14.69 16.67
N GLU A 566 -54.05 -15.24 16.78
CA GLU A 566 -54.30 -16.48 17.52
C GLU A 566 -54.24 -17.74 16.63
N ASP A 567 -53.13 -18.49 16.72
CA ASP A 567 -53.00 -19.83 16.13
C ASP A 567 -52.19 -20.79 17.03
N LYS A 568 -52.59 -22.08 17.03
CA LYS A 568 -51.92 -23.22 17.70
C LYS A 568 -50.92 -23.94 16.82
N ILE A 569 -51.03 -23.89 15.50
CA ILE A 569 -50.15 -24.62 14.54
C ILE A 569 -48.68 -24.29 14.82
N ILE A 570 -48.41 -23.02 15.11
CA ILE A 570 -47.10 -22.48 15.46
C ILE A 570 -46.39 -23.27 16.59
N GLU A 571 -47.13 -23.82 17.57
CA GLU A 571 -46.54 -24.55 18.71
C GLU A 571 -45.91 -25.88 18.31
N ASN A 572 -46.70 -26.73 17.67
CA ASN A 572 -46.27 -28.09 17.33
C ASN A 572 -45.19 -28.09 16.24
N THR A 573 -45.13 -27.05 15.42
CA THR A 573 -44.07 -26.85 14.41
C THR A 573 -42.70 -26.55 15.03
N LEU A 574 -42.64 -25.95 16.22
CA LEU A 574 -41.38 -25.41 16.75
C LEU A 574 -40.70 -26.27 17.81
N ILE A 575 -41.40 -27.08 18.62
CA ILE A 575 -40.71 -27.82 19.71
C ILE A 575 -40.11 -29.19 19.34
N PRO A 576 -40.88 -30.18 18.84
CA PRO A 576 -40.33 -31.50 18.54
C PRO A 576 -39.25 -31.46 17.46
N HIS A 577 -39.33 -30.46 16.57
CA HIS A 577 -38.30 -30.13 15.57
C HIS A 577 -36.93 -29.84 16.17
N PHE A 578 -36.86 -29.36 17.42
CA PHE A 578 -35.69 -28.62 17.91
C PHE A 578 -35.17 -29.03 19.31
N LEU A 579 -35.70 -30.10 19.93
CA LEU A 579 -35.18 -30.59 21.22
C LEU A 579 -33.77 -31.23 21.13
N ASN A 580 -33.32 -31.57 19.92
CA ASN A 580 -31.97 -32.09 19.62
C ASN A 580 -31.24 -31.17 18.61
N THR A 581 -31.24 -29.83 18.78
CA THR A 581 -30.79 -28.87 17.73
C THR A 581 -29.72 -27.84 18.10
N THR A 582 -29.21 -27.13 17.08
CA THR A 582 -27.93 -26.39 17.10
C THR A 582 -28.00 -24.86 16.88
N ASN A 583 -28.81 -24.32 15.96
CA ASN A 583 -28.76 -22.91 15.47
C ASN A 583 -28.99 -21.81 16.54
N ALA A 584 -28.26 -20.67 16.46
CA ALA A 584 -28.25 -19.57 17.44
C ALA A 584 -29.39 -18.53 17.35
N ASN A 585 -29.58 -17.79 16.24
CA ASN A 585 -30.69 -16.83 16.14
C ASN A 585 -32.04 -17.56 16.11
N HIS A 586 -32.09 -18.78 15.55
CA HIS A 586 -33.22 -19.65 15.83
C HIS A 586 -33.27 -20.02 17.31
N LYS A 587 -32.22 -20.45 18.03
CA LYS A 587 -32.27 -20.53 19.52
C LYS A 587 -32.56 -19.21 20.26
N ALA A 588 -32.62 -18.05 19.60
CA ALA A 588 -33.07 -16.78 20.18
C ALA A 588 -34.53 -16.46 19.84
N LEU A 589 -34.99 -16.79 18.63
CA LEU A 589 -36.36 -16.67 18.13
C LEU A 589 -37.25 -17.83 18.61
N LEU A 590 -36.77 -19.06 18.47
CA LEU A 590 -37.26 -20.26 19.13
C LEU A 590 -37.20 -20.11 20.65
N ARG A 591 -36.25 -19.36 21.21
CA ARG A 591 -36.35 -18.97 22.62
C ARG A 591 -37.44 -17.92 22.78
N GLY A 592 -37.51 -16.84 22.01
CA GLY A 592 -38.65 -15.91 22.02
C GLY A 592 -40.01 -16.59 21.87
N PHE A 593 -40.09 -17.72 21.17
CA PHE A 593 -41.30 -18.47 20.87
C PHE A 593 -41.58 -19.61 21.85
N ILE A 594 -40.66 -20.57 22.04
CA ILE A 594 -40.77 -21.59 23.10
C ILE A 594 -40.90 -20.87 24.44
N LEU A 595 -40.26 -19.71 24.66
CA LEU A 595 -40.50 -18.89 25.85
C LEU A 595 -41.83 -18.14 25.79
N ARG A 596 -42.23 -17.37 24.74
CA ARG A 596 -43.57 -16.71 24.73
C ARG A 596 -44.72 -17.71 24.85
N LYS A 597 -44.54 -18.97 24.45
CA LYS A 597 -45.56 -20.03 24.56
C LYS A 597 -45.37 -21.00 25.73
N HIS A 598 -44.17 -21.15 26.32
CA HIS A 598 -43.98 -21.74 27.67
C HIS A 598 -44.35 -20.74 28.77
N HIS A 599 -44.24 -19.44 28.53
CA HIS A 599 -44.80 -18.34 29.34
C HIS A 599 -46.33 -18.26 29.22
N SER A 600 -46.93 -19.02 28.28
CA SER A 600 -48.36 -19.33 28.23
C SER A 600 -48.68 -20.80 28.63
N ASN A 601 -47.70 -21.62 29.07
CA ASN A 601 -47.87 -23.05 29.43
C ASN A 601 -46.99 -23.49 30.64
N GLY A 602 -45.72 -23.84 30.42
CA GLY A 602 -44.72 -24.21 31.45
C GLY A 602 -44.11 -25.62 31.25
N TRP A 603 -43.17 -26.03 32.12
CA TRP A 603 -42.52 -27.36 32.04
C TRP A 603 -43.50 -28.53 32.12
N ASN A 604 -44.70 -28.31 32.67
CA ASN A 604 -45.80 -29.29 32.63
C ASN A 604 -46.16 -29.73 31.22
N TRP A 605 -45.92 -28.90 30.19
CA TRP A 605 -46.05 -29.26 28.79
C TRP A 605 -44.79 -29.95 28.24
N CYS A 606 -43.61 -29.73 28.83
CA CYS A 606 -42.36 -30.40 28.47
C CYS A 606 -42.22 -31.81 29.08
N ASP A 607 -42.81 -32.08 30.24
CA ASP A 607 -42.91 -33.42 30.83
C ASP A 607 -44.20 -34.16 30.44
N SER A 608 -45.26 -33.45 30.01
CA SER A 608 -46.37 -34.07 29.29
C SER A 608 -46.08 -34.29 27.79
N ILE A 609 -44.96 -33.78 27.24
CA ILE A 609 -44.35 -34.41 26.05
C ILE A 609 -43.97 -35.83 26.47
N ASN A 610 -44.81 -36.77 26.05
CA ASN A 610 -44.93 -38.11 26.59
C ASN A 610 -43.61 -38.91 26.52
N LYS A 611 -43.03 -39.17 27.70
CA LYS A 611 -41.81 -39.98 27.90
C LYS A 611 -42.09 -41.37 28.48
N SER A 612 -43.37 -41.76 28.58
CA SER A 612 -43.87 -42.81 29.48
C SER A 612 -43.52 -44.25 29.08
N GLY A 613 -42.52 -44.42 28.21
CA GLY A 613 -42.00 -45.69 27.74
C GLY A 613 -40.50 -45.61 27.42
N TRP A 614 -39.76 -44.77 28.14
CA TRP A 614 -38.30 -44.62 28.03
C TRP A 614 -37.65 -45.23 29.30
N THR A 615 -36.75 -46.22 29.16
CA THR A 615 -36.14 -47.01 30.25
C THR A 615 -34.66 -46.66 30.49
N PRO A 616 -34.06 -46.78 31.71
CA PRO A 616 -32.68 -46.38 32.10
C PRO A 616 -31.53 -46.33 31.07
N GLU A 617 -31.60 -47.14 30.02
CA GLU A 617 -30.65 -47.29 28.90
C GLU A 617 -31.14 -46.65 27.58
N GLN A 618 -32.45 -46.61 27.32
CA GLN A 618 -33.11 -45.64 26.42
C GLN A 618 -33.20 -44.22 27.03
N ILE A 619 -32.44 -44.03 28.09
CA ILE A 619 -32.34 -42.92 29.03
C ILE A 619 -30.87 -42.91 29.57
N GLY A 620 -30.01 -43.82 29.07
CA GLY A 620 -29.00 -43.62 28.01
C GLY A 620 -29.38 -43.10 26.60
N VAL A 621 -30.65 -42.82 26.25
CA VAL A 621 -31.16 -42.28 24.95
C VAL A 621 -32.27 -41.23 25.22
N PHE A 622 -32.59 -40.38 24.22
CA PHE A 622 -32.77 -38.93 24.50
C PHE A 622 -31.62 -38.42 25.40
N LEU A 623 -30.48 -39.14 25.31
CA LEU A 623 -29.37 -39.27 26.20
C LEU A 623 -28.24 -38.34 25.73
N THR A 624 -27.02 -38.88 25.68
CA THR A 624 -26.33 -39.46 24.51
C THR A 624 -25.83 -38.61 23.31
N PHE A 625 -26.66 -37.97 22.46
CA PHE A 625 -26.23 -36.90 21.51
C PHE A 625 -27.32 -36.11 20.75
N LEU A 626 -28.57 -36.52 20.51
CA LEU A 626 -29.49 -37.41 21.22
C LEU A 626 -29.28 -38.96 21.11
N PRO A 627 -28.63 -39.51 20.06
CA PRO A 627 -28.16 -40.91 19.93
C PRO A 627 -26.68 -41.12 20.36
N PHE A 628 -25.95 -42.17 19.93
CA PHE A 628 -24.66 -42.55 20.55
C PHE A 628 -23.48 -41.56 20.46
N SER A 629 -23.26 -40.72 21.49
CA SER A 629 -21.93 -40.21 21.89
C SER A 629 -21.78 -39.99 23.42
N LYS A 630 -21.70 -38.75 23.92
CA LYS A 630 -21.21 -38.39 25.26
C LYS A 630 -22.26 -38.42 26.36
N GLU A 631 -23.41 -37.76 26.20
CA GLU A 631 -24.27 -37.49 27.34
C GLU A 631 -24.87 -38.81 27.89
N THR A 632 -24.69 -39.94 27.19
CA THR A 632 -24.86 -41.33 27.64
C THR A 632 -24.43 -41.44 29.07
N TRP A 633 -23.23 -40.97 29.35
CA TRP A 633 -22.51 -41.02 30.61
C TRP A 633 -23.18 -40.18 31.73
N ASP A 634 -24.20 -39.38 31.43
CA ASP A 634 -24.69 -38.27 32.25
C ASP A 634 -26.16 -38.38 32.71
N ARG A 635 -27.08 -38.96 31.91
CA ARG A 635 -28.22 -39.70 32.48
C ARG A 635 -27.97 -41.22 32.61
N VAL A 636 -26.79 -41.73 32.22
CA VAL A 636 -26.12 -42.77 33.02
C VAL A 636 -25.83 -42.25 34.43
N SER A 637 -25.61 -40.94 34.64
CA SER A 637 -25.39 -40.34 35.98
C SER A 637 -26.64 -39.79 36.70
N ILE A 638 -27.79 -39.71 36.03
CA ILE A 638 -29.05 -39.15 36.56
C ILE A 638 -30.22 -40.13 36.47
N TRP A 639 -30.22 -41.01 35.48
CA TRP A 639 -31.26 -42.02 35.25
C TRP A 639 -30.75 -43.48 35.42
N LEU A 640 -29.44 -43.79 35.30
CA LEU A 640 -28.77 -44.99 35.90
C LEU A 640 -27.97 -44.65 37.19
N LYS A 641 -27.62 -43.38 37.41
CA LYS A 641 -26.95 -42.82 38.59
C LYS A 641 -25.51 -43.32 38.85
N LYS A 642 -25.28 -43.99 39.98
CA LYS A 642 -23.93 -44.30 40.52
C LYS A 642 -23.17 -45.40 39.77
N HIS A 643 -23.65 -45.82 38.61
CA HIS A 643 -23.27 -47.02 37.89
C HIS A 643 -22.37 -46.65 36.70
N GLN A 644 -21.21 -46.04 36.99
CA GLN A 644 -20.28 -45.51 35.98
C GLN A 644 -19.07 -46.41 35.69
N GLU A 645 -18.48 -47.12 36.67
CA GLU A 645 -17.37 -48.04 36.35
C GLU A 645 -17.87 -49.36 35.73
N GLU A 646 -19.19 -49.56 35.71
CA GLU A 646 -19.94 -50.41 34.76
C GLU A 646 -19.58 -50.12 33.27
N TYR A 647 -19.01 -48.95 32.97
CA TYR A 647 -18.57 -48.54 31.63
C TYR A 647 -17.04 -48.59 31.44
N TRP A 648 -16.25 -48.06 32.40
CA TRP A 648 -14.87 -47.62 32.12
C TRP A 648 -13.72 -48.57 32.51
N SER A 649 -13.67 -49.15 33.72
CA SER A 649 -12.54 -50.04 34.09
C SER A 649 -12.65 -51.46 33.50
N ARG A 650 -13.72 -51.70 32.73
CA ARG A 650 -14.16 -53.01 32.25
C ARG A 650 -14.05 -53.16 30.72
N VAL A 651 -13.66 -52.10 30.01
CA VAL A 651 -13.49 -52.14 28.55
C VAL A 651 -12.10 -52.67 28.18
N GLY A 652 -12.04 -53.62 27.25
CA GLY A 652 -10.80 -54.25 26.82
C GLY A 652 -10.05 -53.41 25.79
N ALA A 653 -8.91 -52.84 26.16
CA ALA A 653 -8.04 -52.06 25.27
C ALA A 653 -7.25 -52.91 24.26
N ASN A 654 -7.80 -54.06 23.85
CA ASN A 654 -7.31 -54.85 22.73
C ASN A 654 -7.60 -54.07 21.46
N ALA A 655 -6.56 -53.53 20.82
CA ALA A 655 -6.62 -52.64 19.66
C ALA A 655 -7.17 -53.26 18.35
N TYR A 656 -7.97 -54.31 18.46
CA TYR A 656 -8.66 -55.02 17.39
C TYR A 656 -10.05 -55.55 17.84
N GLN A 657 -10.68 -55.00 18.90
CA GLN A 657 -11.91 -55.56 19.52
C GLN A 657 -13.18 -54.70 19.36
N THR A 658 -13.05 -53.54 18.72
CA THR A 658 -14.13 -52.59 18.44
C THR A 658 -13.77 -51.87 17.14
N ASP A 659 -14.74 -51.73 16.24
CA ASP A 659 -14.59 -50.91 15.01
C ASP A 659 -14.64 -49.40 15.34
N VAL A 660 -15.06 -49.06 16.57
CA VAL A 660 -15.05 -47.71 17.15
C VAL A 660 -13.70 -47.48 17.86
N ASN A 661 -13.22 -46.24 17.81
CA ASN A 661 -12.02 -45.73 18.47
C ASN A 661 -11.81 -46.32 19.89
N LEU A 662 -10.62 -46.85 20.13
CA LEU A 662 -10.22 -47.52 21.37
C LEU A 662 -9.92 -46.57 22.52
N GLY A 663 -9.92 -45.24 22.29
CA GLY A 663 -9.70 -44.16 23.26
C GLY A 663 -10.30 -44.39 24.64
N ILE A 664 -11.54 -44.88 24.67
CA ILE A 664 -12.29 -45.16 25.91
C ILE A 664 -11.66 -46.26 26.78
N ALA A 665 -10.96 -47.21 26.17
CA ALA A 665 -10.19 -48.26 26.85
C ALA A 665 -8.71 -47.89 27.00
N ILE A 666 -8.23 -47.07 26.09
CA ILE A 666 -6.90 -46.48 26.02
C ILE A 666 -6.63 -45.54 27.22
N ASP A 667 -7.55 -44.63 27.53
CA ASP A 667 -7.52 -43.82 28.75
C ASP A 667 -7.59 -44.69 30.01
N LYS A 668 -8.16 -45.90 29.88
CA LYS A 668 -8.25 -46.90 30.95
C LYS A 668 -7.13 -47.96 30.90
N LEU A 669 -6.14 -47.76 30.03
CA LEU A 669 -4.75 -48.23 30.21
C LEU A 669 -3.88 -47.14 30.84
N ILE A 670 -4.16 -45.87 30.55
CA ILE A 670 -3.44 -44.70 31.09
C ILE A 670 -3.72 -44.52 32.58
N ASP A 671 -5.00 -44.50 32.98
CA ASP A 671 -5.45 -44.42 34.39
C ASP A 671 -4.97 -45.62 35.22
N PHE A 672 -4.42 -46.65 34.57
CA PHE A 672 -3.90 -47.88 35.15
C PHE A 672 -2.43 -48.17 34.76
N GLY A 673 -1.73 -47.17 34.18
CA GLY A 673 -0.26 -47.03 34.16
C GLY A 673 0.60 -47.85 33.18
N ARG A 674 0.34 -47.84 31.85
CA ARG A 674 1.11 -48.68 30.88
C ARG A 674 1.50 -48.00 29.52
N PRO A 675 2.72 -47.43 29.35
CA PRO A 675 3.08 -46.63 28.17
C PRO A 675 3.64 -47.35 26.92
N HIS A 676 4.78 -48.07 26.91
CA HIS A 676 5.27 -48.70 25.66
C HIS A 676 4.32 -49.80 25.17
N SER A 677 3.64 -50.46 26.11
CA SER A 677 2.46 -51.29 25.85
C SER A 677 1.41 -50.61 24.96
N ALA A 678 1.26 -49.29 25.06
CA ALA A 678 0.41 -48.49 24.19
C ALA A 678 1.11 -48.08 22.89
N ILE A 679 2.42 -47.75 22.85
CA ILE A 679 3.18 -47.63 21.57
C ILE A 679 2.90 -48.83 20.66
N GLY A 680 2.88 -50.04 21.21
CA GLY A 680 2.52 -51.26 20.48
C GLY A 680 1.07 -51.27 19.96
N CYS A 681 0.09 -50.76 20.72
CA CYS A 681 -1.29 -50.60 20.25
C CYS A 681 -1.40 -49.56 19.12
N LEU A 682 -0.64 -48.47 19.24
CA LEU A 682 -0.64 -47.34 18.31
C LEU A 682 0.05 -47.74 17.00
N HIS A 683 1.26 -48.30 17.04
CA HIS A 683 1.91 -48.79 15.82
C HIS A 683 1.13 -49.96 15.17
N ARG A 684 0.46 -50.84 15.97
CA ARG A 684 -0.50 -51.83 15.42
C ARG A 684 -1.57 -51.14 14.58
N MET A 685 -2.24 -50.15 15.16
CA MET A 685 -3.36 -49.47 14.55
C MET A 685 -2.92 -48.68 13.31
N LEU A 686 -1.77 -48.02 13.33
CA LEU A 686 -1.14 -47.37 12.18
C LEU A 686 -0.92 -48.35 11.02
N TYR A 687 -0.18 -49.45 11.26
CA TYR A 687 0.10 -50.45 10.23
C TYR A 687 -1.18 -51.13 9.69
N ALA A 688 -2.21 -51.27 10.55
CA ALA A 688 -3.51 -51.83 10.19
C ALA A 688 -4.54 -50.80 9.66
N LYS A 689 -4.19 -49.51 9.57
CA LYS A 689 -5.07 -48.39 9.19
C LYS A 689 -6.35 -48.26 10.04
N MET A 690 -6.20 -48.36 11.36
CA MET A 690 -7.25 -48.23 12.37
C MET A 690 -7.11 -46.87 13.09
N PRO A 691 -8.21 -46.14 13.38
CA PRO A 691 -8.16 -44.77 13.88
C PRO A 691 -7.73 -44.70 15.35
N ILE A 692 -6.62 -44.00 15.60
CA ILE A 692 -5.94 -43.94 16.90
C ILE A 692 -6.51 -42.85 17.81
N ASP A 693 -6.54 -43.12 19.12
CA ASP A 693 -6.64 -42.05 20.11
C ASP A 693 -5.27 -41.39 20.26
N VAL A 694 -5.18 -40.16 19.74
CA VAL A 694 -3.93 -39.44 19.73
C VAL A 694 -3.58 -38.81 21.09
N LYS A 695 -4.55 -38.49 21.95
CA LYS A 695 -4.22 -37.99 23.29
C LYS A 695 -3.54 -39.06 24.12
N GLN A 696 -3.82 -40.34 23.88
CA GLN A 696 -2.90 -41.40 24.31
C GLN A 696 -1.59 -41.39 23.54
N CYS A 697 -1.62 -41.38 22.20
CA CYS A 697 -0.40 -41.48 21.40
C CYS A 697 0.70 -40.52 21.87
N VAL A 698 0.33 -39.26 22.11
CA VAL A 698 1.26 -38.27 22.61
C VAL A 698 1.55 -38.42 24.10
N LYS A 699 0.54 -38.63 24.96
CA LYS A 699 0.77 -38.89 26.40
C LYS A 699 1.71 -40.08 26.64
N VAL A 700 1.76 -41.01 25.70
CA VAL A 700 2.69 -42.14 25.68
C VAL A 700 4.06 -41.72 25.16
N LEU A 701 4.16 -41.05 24.01
CA LEU A 701 5.45 -40.54 23.49
C LEU A 701 6.16 -39.57 24.44
N LEU A 702 5.42 -38.78 25.23
CA LEU A 702 5.98 -37.91 26.27
C LEU A 702 6.37 -38.66 27.55
N LEU A 703 5.79 -39.84 27.80
CA LEU A 703 6.20 -40.72 28.91
C LEU A 703 7.39 -41.62 28.55
N VAL A 704 7.62 -41.93 27.27
CA VAL A 704 8.73 -42.79 26.81
C VAL A 704 10.11 -42.26 27.25
N PRO A 705 10.48 -40.98 27.05
CA PRO A 705 11.73 -40.40 27.57
C PRO A 705 11.93 -40.46 29.10
N SER A 706 10.88 -40.79 29.86
CA SER A 706 10.89 -40.86 31.33
C SER A 706 10.51 -42.24 31.88
N SER A 707 10.45 -43.28 31.04
CA SER A 707 9.93 -44.60 31.40
C SER A 707 11.03 -45.59 31.84
N ASN A 708 10.67 -46.50 32.77
CA ASN A 708 11.52 -47.60 33.24
C ASN A 708 11.02 -48.99 32.77
N GLU A 709 10.10 -49.04 31.80
CA GLU A 709 9.59 -50.28 31.19
C GLU A 709 10.70 -50.90 30.29
N PRO A 710 11.08 -52.19 30.43
CA PRO A 710 12.25 -52.73 29.73
C PRO A 710 12.04 -52.88 28.23
N SER A 711 12.67 -52.02 27.41
CA SER A 711 12.64 -52.17 25.95
C SER A 711 13.58 -53.31 25.49
N TYR A 712 13.03 -54.17 24.63
CA TYR A 712 13.73 -55.26 23.93
C TYR A 712 13.74 -55.05 22.41
N PHE A 713 13.16 -53.94 21.93
CA PHE A 713 13.13 -53.52 20.54
C PHE A 713 13.92 -52.21 20.40
N ARG A 714 14.15 -51.73 19.17
CA ARG A 714 14.97 -50.53 18.93
C ARG A 714 14.12 -49.50 18.19
N ASP A 715 13.52 -48.63 18.99
CA ASP A 715 12.25 -48.01 18.65
C ASP A 715 12.36 -46.70 17.84
N GLU A 716 13.57 -46.27 17.45
CA GLU A 716 13.84 -44.99 16.77
C GLU A 716 13.05 -44.83 15.45
N ASN A 717 13.02 -45.86 14.59
CA ASN A 717 12.23 -45.82 13.35
C ASN A 717 10.72 -45.84 13.64
N ASP A 718 10.27 -46.65 14.60
CA ASP A 718 8.86 -46.76 14.99
C ASP A 718 8.35 -45.43 15.59
N ILE A 719 9.20 -44.70 16.32
CA ILE A 719 8.93 -43.34 16.81
C ILE A 719 8.85 -42.36 15.63
N VAL A 720 9.76 -42.40 14.66
CA VAL A 720 9.70 -41.54 13.47
C VAL A 720 8.44 -41.80 12.63
N GLU A 721 8.05 -43.06 12.42
CA GLU A 721 6.80 -43.37 11.71
C GLU A 721 5.54 -43.02 12.53
N LEU A 722 5.59 -43.11 13.86
CA LEU A 722 4.51 -42.60 14.72
C LEU A 722 4.45 -41.07 14.74
N ILE A 723 5.57 -40.35 14.68
CA ILE A 723 5.60 -38.88 14.53
C ILE A 723 5.05 -38.49 13.15
N LYS A 724 5.49 -39.13 12.07
CA LYS A 724 4.90 -38.95 10.72
C LYS A 724 3.40 -39.23 10.70
N TYR A 725 2.94 -40.23 11.45
CA TYR A 725 1.53 -40.54 11.58
C TYR A 725 0.77 -39.45 12.33
N LEU A 726 1.30 -38.95 13.46
CA LEU A 726 0.75 -37.80 14.18
C LEU A 726 0.70 -36.55 13.28
N GLN A 727 1.76 -36.27 12.53
CA GLN A 727 1.82 -35.25 11.48
C GLN A 727 0.90 -35.53 10.26
N SER A 728 0.14 -36.62 10.26
CA SER A 728 -0.87 -36.97 9.26
C SER A 728 -2.27 -37.16 9.86
N GLU A 729 -2.41 -37.01 11.17
CA GLU A 729 -3.66 -37.15 11.91
C GLU A 729 -4.20 -35.78 12.35
N PRO A 730 -5.35 -35.33 11.81
CA PRO A 730 -5.99 -34.10 12.31
C PRO A 730 -6.49 -34.21 13.77
N SER A 731 -6.44 -35.40 14.36
CA SER A 731 -6.98 -35.72 15.69
C SER A 731 -6.04 -35.40 16.87
N VAL A 732 -4.88 -34.80 16.60
CA VAL A 732 -3.80 -34.61 17.56
C VAL A 732 -4.01 -33.39 18.48
N ASP A 733 -3.73 -33.56 19.78
CA ASP A 733 -3.58 -32.40 20.67
C ASP A 733 -2.28 -31.65 20.34
N GLN A 734 -2.45 -30.40 19.90
CA GLN A 734 -1.38 -29.62 19.28
C GLN A 734 -0.29 -29.24 20.29
N ASP A 735 -0.65 -28.83 21.51
CA ASP A 735 0.35 -28.48 22.52
C ASP A 735 1.14 -29.73 22.96
N ASP A 736 0.53 -30.90 22.87
CA ASP A 736 1.17 -32.19 23.15
C ASP A 736 2.10 -32.64 22.00
N LEU A 737 1.67 -32.59 20.73
CA LEU A 737 2.55 -32.87 19.58
C LEU A 737 3.68 -31.86 19.45
N PHE A 738 3.45 -30.60 19.81
CA PHE A 738 4.48 -29.57 19.93
C PHE A 738 5.60 -30.03 20.87
N LYS A 739 5.26 -30.59 22.05
CA LYS A 739 6.25 -31.13 22.99
C LYS A 739 7.01 -32.33 22.40
N VAL A 740 6.36 -33.15 21.57
CA VAL A 740 7.00 -34.29 20.88
C VAL A 740 7.96 -33.80 19.80
N GLU A 741 7.52 -32.97 18.86
CA GLU A 741 8.39 -32.43 17.81
C GLU A 741 9.55 -31.63 18.39
N TRP A 742 9.30 -30.82 19.43
CA TRP A 742 10.35 -30.05 20.10
C TRP A 742 11.39 -30.94 20.82
N ALA A 743 10.94 -32.05 21.44
CA ALA A 743 11.83 -33.01 22.09
C ALA A 743 12.68 -33.82 21.09
N TYR A 744 12.22 -34.01 19.86
CA TYR A 744 12.90 -34.79 18.82
C TYR A 744 13.43 -33.95 17.64
N LEU A 745 13.39 -32.62 17.73
CA LEU A 745 13.70 -31.68 16.63
C LEU A 745 15.02 -31.98 15.87
N PRO A 746 16.15 -32.36 16.50
CA PRO A 746 17.38 -32.72 15.79
C PRO A 746 17.31 -33.99 14.93
N LEU A 747 16.21 -34.75 14.99
CA LEU A 747 15.92 -35.91 14.14
C LEU A 747 14.92 -35.58 13.01
N LEU A 748 14.38 -34.35 12.99
CA LEU A 748 13.39 -33.85 12.04
C LEU A 748 14.03 -32.87 11.04
N ASP A 749 15.31 -33.05 10.71
CA ASP A 749 16.09 -32.15 9.85
C ASP A 749 15.98 -32.46 8.33
N GLY A 750 15.01 -33.29 7.94
CA GLY A 750 14.80 -33.76 6.58
C GLY A 750 15.63 -35.01 6.19
N HIS A 751 16.76 -35.32 6.82
CA HIS A 751 17.61 -36.44 6.39
C HIS A 751 16.94 -37.83 6.53
N MET A 752 16.01 -37.98 7.47
CA MET A 752 15.19 -39.20 7.66
C MET A 752 13.81 -39.14 6.96
N GLY A 753 13.59 -38.15 6.09
CA GLY A 753 12.33 -37.97 5.37
C GLY A 753 11.16 -37.53 6.26
N THR A 754 11.43 -36.71 7.27
CA THR A 754 10.45 -36.01 8.11
C THR A 754 11.02 -34.64 8.50
N GLU A 755 10.13 -33.67 8.63
CA GLU A 755 10.37 -32.25 8.96
C GLU A 755 9.36 -31.88 10.08
N PRO A 756 9.59 -30.86 10.93
CA PRO A 756 8.78 -30.60 12.12
C PRO A 756 7.50 -29.83 11.75
N LYS A 757 6.56 -30.54 11.12
CA LYS A 757 5.38 -29.93 10.49
C LYS A 757 4.53 -29.13 11.46
N LEU A 758 4.31 -29.59 12.70
CA LEU A 758 3.53 -28.80 13.63
C LEU A 758 4.30 -27.56 14.09
N LEU A 759 5.61 -27.63 14.33
CA LEU A 759 6.36 -26.43 14.70
C LEU A 759 6.37 -25.38 13.56
N GLU A 760 6.51 -25.81 12.29
CA GLU A 760 6.38 -24.90 11.14
C GLU A 760 4.95 -24.36 10.97
N ASN A 761 3.93 -25.22 11.09
CA ASN A 761 2.52 -24.79 11.06
C ASN A 761 2.20 -23.86 12.25
N ARG A 762 2.79 -24.07 13.43
CA ARG A 762 2.58 -23.24 14.61
C ARG A 762 3.26 -21.88 14.43
N LEU A 763 4.45 -21.79 13.83
CA LEU A 763 4.98 -20.49 13.39
C LEU A 763 4.01 -19.80 12.41
N ALA A 764 3.43 -20.53 11.46
CA ALA A 764 2.50 -20.01 10.44
C ALA A 764 1.08 -19.65 10.95
N ILE A 765 0.66 -20.18 12.10
CA ILE A 765 -0.70 -20.05 12.66
C ILE A 765 -0.72 -19.22 13.96
N ASP A 766 0.35 -19.23 14.75
CA ASP A 766 0.41 -18.64 16.10
C ASP A 766 1.43 -17.47 16.17
N PRO A 767 0.95 -16.22 16.15
CA PRO A 767 1.76 -15.02 16.33
C PRO A 767 2.55 -14.94 17.63
N GLU A 768 2.00 -15.49 18.73
CA GLU A 768 2.63 -15.43 20.06
C GLU A 768 3.84 -16.36 20.07
N PHE A 769 3.67 -17.61 19.61
CA PHE A 769 4.78 -18.56 19.46
C PHE A 769 5.87 -18.05 18.51
N PHE A 770 5.52 -17.47 17.35
CA PHE A 770 6.52 -16.86 16.46
C PHE A 770 7.33 -15.75 17.18
N CYS A 771 6.66 -14.89 17.94
CA CYS A 771 7.33 -13.84 18.70
C CYS A 771 8.19 -14.38 19.85
N GLU A 772 7.80 -15.49 20.49
CA GLU A 772 8.64 -16.18 21.49
C GLU A 772 9.92 -16.74 20.85
N VAL A 773 9.82 -17.41 19.70
CA VAL A 773 10.98 -17.96 18.99
C VAL A 773 11.94 -16.86 18.52
N ILE A 774 11.42 -15.72 18.04
CA ILE A 774 12.24 -14.52 17.74
C ILE A 774 12.97 -14.01 19.00
N GLN A 775 12.31 -13.99 20.17
CA GLN A 775 12.90 -13.56 21.45
C GLN A 775 13.96 -14.53 22.01
N LEU A 776 13.95 -15.80 21.60
CA LEU A 776 14.99 -16.78 21.95
C LEU A 776 16.28 -16.61 21.12
N VAL A 777 16.19 -16.00 19.93
CA VAL A 777 17.29 -15.88 18.96
C VAL A 777 17.88 -14.47 18.92
N TYR A 778 17.07 -13.42 19.05
CA TYR A 778 17.47 -12.02 18.87
C TYR A 778 17.42 -11.22 20.18
N HIS A 779 18.19 -10.13 20.24
CA HIS A 779 18.19 -9.21 21.39
C HIS A 779 17.25 -8.02 21.18
N SER A 780 16.52 -7.64 22.22
CA SER A 780 15.59 -6.51 22.17
C SER A 780 16.32 -5.19 22.03
N LYS A 781 15.86 -4.35 21.08
CA LYS A 781 16.30 -2.95 20.96
C LYS A 781 16.00 -2.09 22.19
N LYS A 782 15.12 -2.55 23.10
CA LYS A 782 14.75 -1.84 24.33
C LYS A 782 15.68 -2.14 25.51
N GLU A 783 16.56 -3.15 25.42
CA GLU A 783 17.40 -3.59 26.53
C GLU A 783 18.89 -3.28 26.35
N CYS A 784 19.37 -2.20 26.98
CA CYS A 784 20.80 -1.95 27.17
C CYS A 784 21.39 -2.85 28.27
N LYS A 785 21.53 -4.15 28.02
CA LYS A 785 22.17 -5.11 28.95
C LYS A 785 23.64 -5.37 28.59
N THR A 786 24.48 -5.46 29.62
CA THR A 786 25.83 -6.03 29.50
C THR A 786 25.74 -7.53 29.20
N PRO A 787 26.56 -8.08 28.28
CA PRO A 787 26.51 -9.49 27.94
C PRO A 787 26.84 -10.37 29.16
N LYS A 788 25.94 -11.33 29.44
CA LYS A 788 26.22 -12.49 30.27
C LYS A 788 26.38 -13.69 29.35
N GLU A 789 27.30 -14.60 29.67
CA GLU A 789 27.35 -15.89 28.96
C GLU A 789 26.08 -16.70 29.27
N PRO A 790 25.36 -17.19 28.25
CA PRO A 790 24.21 -18.08 28.45
C PRO A 790 24.66 -19.47 28.91
N SER A 791 23.80 -20.18 29.64
CA SER A 791 24.04 -21.59 30.00
C SER A 791 23.99 -22.48 28.75
N GLU A 792 24.57 -23.69 28.82
CA GLU A 792 24.48 -24.66 27.73
C GLU A 792 23.03 -25.06 27.42
N GLU A 793 22.15 -25.09 28.43
CA GLU A 793 20.70 -25.29 28.24
C GLU A 793 20.08 -24.16 27.40
N SER A 794 20.38 -22.89 27.72
CA SER A 794 19.92 -21.75 26.94
C SER A 794 20.53 -21.70 25.53
N LYS A 795 21.80 -22.11 25.36
CA LYS A 795 22.43 -22.22 24.03
C LYS A 795 21.75 -23.28 23.16
N ASN A 796 21.42 -24.44 23.72
CA ASN A 796 20.72 -25.51 23.01
C ASN A 796 19.30 -25.06 22.61
N ILE A 797 18.58 -24.38 23.50
CA ILE A 797 17.24 -23.81 23.19
C ILE A 797 17.35 -22.77 22.06
N ALA A 798 18.31 -21.85 22.13
CA ALA A 798 18.52 -20.83 21.09
C ALA A 798 18.97 -21.44 19.75
N MET A 799 19.78 -22.51 19.77
CA MET A 799 20.18 -23.24 18.57
C MET A 799 18.98 -23.93 17.90
N ASN A 800 18.14 -24.63 18.68
CA ASN A 800 16.90 -25.24 18.20
C ASN A 800 15.94 -24.19 17.61
N ALA A 801 15.78 -23.05 18.29
CA ALA A 801 14.95 -21.93 17.82
C ALA A 801 15.48 -21.32 16.51
N TRP A 802 16.81 -21.12 16.39
CA TRP A 802 17.43 -20.63 15.15
C TRP A 802 17.33 -21.63 14.00
N GLN A 803 17.54 -22.92 14.26
CA GLN A 803 17.38 -23.99 13.25
C GLN A 803 15.94 -24.04 12.73
N LEU A 804 14.95 -23.93 13.61
CA LEU A 804 13.54 -23.88 13.23
C LEU A 804 13.24 -22.69 12.31
N LEU A 805 13.63 -21.46 12.70
CA LEU A 805 13.42 -20.26 11.86
C LEU A 805 14.16 -20.34 10.53
N HIS A 806 15.41 -20.81 10.51
CA HIS A 806 16.23 -20.82 9.29
C HIS A 806 15.70 -21.81 8.25
N ASN A 807 15.21 -22.97 8.71
CA ASN A 807 14.67 -24.02 7.85
C ASN A 807 13.21 -23.80 7.44
N TRP A 808 12.45 -22.97 8.18
CA TRP A 808 11.03 -22.68 7.97
C TRP A 808 10.68 -22.36 6.50
N ARG A 809 9.69 -23.06 5.96
CA ARG A 809 9.22 -22.95 4.57
C ARG A 809 7.72 -22.75 4.43
N THR A 810 6.94 -22.89 5.49
CA THR A 810 5.48 -22.72 5.47
C THR A 810 5.09 -21.25 5.76
N PRO A 811 4.81 -20.40 4.75
CA PRO A 811 4.45 -19.01 5.00
C PRO A 811 3.08 -18.90 5.70
N PRO A 812 2.91 -17.94 6.62
CA PRO A 812 1.67 -17.73 7.34
C PRO A 812 0.48 -17.52 6.39
N GLY A 813 -0.65 -18.17 6.70
CA GLY A 813 -1.85 -18.19 5.87
C GLY A 813 -1.88 -19.25 4.76
N LEU A 814 -0.79 -19.97 4.48
CA LEU A 814 -0.84 -21.16 3.62
C LEU A 814 -1.53 -22.31 4.37
N HIS A 815 -2.54 -22.92 3.76
CA HIS A 815 -3.23 -24.10 4.29
C HIS A 815 -2.57 -25.40 3.82
N GLU A 816 -2.84 -26.52 4.49
CA GLU A 816 -2.23 -27.83 4.17
C GLU A 816 -2.59 -28.35 2.77
N ASP A 817 -3.70 -27.89 2.21
CA ASP A 817 -4.14 -28.17 0.82
C ASP A 817 -3.36 -27.37 -0.25
N GLY A 818 -2.47 -26.46 0.16
CA GLY A 818 -1.75 -25.53 -0.72
C GLY A 818 -2.51 -24.26 -1.10
N GLU A 819 -3.74 -24.08 -0.61
CA GLU A 819 -4.53 -22.85 -0.78
C GLU A 819 -4.05 -21.75 0.20
N PHE A 820 -3.96 -20.51 -0.27
CA PHE A 820 -3.50 -19.37 0.54
C PHE A 820 -4.68 -18.55 1.08
N ILE A 821 -4.89 -18.58 2.39
CA ILE A 821 -5.99 -17.90 3.07
C ILE A 821 -5.55 -16.49 3.50
N ALA A 822 -5.87 -15.51 2.65
CA ALA A 822 -5.51 -14.10 2.80
C ALA A 822 -5.88 -13.49 4.17
N GLU A 823 -7.05 -13.84 4.72
CA GLU A 823 -7.52 -13.32 6.02
C GLU A 823 -6.66 -13.81 7.19
N HIS A 824 -6.26 -15.09 7.17
CA HIS A 824 -5.40 -15.67 8.20
C HIS A 824 -4.01 -15.01 8.19
N PHE A 825 -3.41 -14.83 7.00
CA PHE A 825 -2.13 -14.15 6.85
C PHE A 825 -2.14 -12.72 7.40
N ASN A 826 -3.14 -11.91 7.00
CA ASN A 826 -3.23 -10.51 7.43
C ASN A 826 -3.38 -10.39 8.95
N LYS A 827 -4.27 -11.20 9.55
CA LYS A 827 -4.50 -11.21 10.99
C LYS A 827 -3.26 -11.67 11.77
N TRP A 828 -2.59 -12.72 11.29
CA TRP A 828 -1.34 -13.22 11.87
C TRP A 828 -0.27 -12.12 11.87
N LEU A 829 -0.10 -11.44 10.74
CA LEU A 829 0.89 -10.38 10.57
C LEU A 829 0.62 -9.16 11.47
N GLU A 830 -0.64 -8.75 11.63
CA GLU A 830 -1.03 -7.67 12.53
C GLU A 830 -0.70 -8.00 14.01
N GLN A 831 -1.00 -9.23 14.43
CA GLN A 831 -0.68 -9.69 15.79
C GLN A 831 0.84 -9.76 16.03
N VAL A 832 1.62 -10.31 15.08
CA VAL A 832 3.10 -10.33 15.16
C VAL A 832 3.68 -8.91 15.19
N LYS A 833 3.16 -7.99 14.38
CA LYS A 833 3.59 -6.58 14.37
C LYS A 833 3.45 -5.96 15.77
N ASN A 834 2.29 -6.10 16.40
CA ASN A 834 2.02 -5.54 17.73
C ASN A 834 2.94 -6.14 18.81
N LEU A 835 3.03 -7.48 18.90
CA LEU A 835 3.89 -8.18 19.86
C LEU A 835 5.39 -7.87 19.67
N SER A 836 5.81 -7.67 18.42
CA SER A 836 7.20 -7.33 18.09
C SER A 836 7.53 -5.86 18.38
N ILE A 837 6.56 -4.95 18.28
CA ILE A 837 6.67 -3.56 18.75
C ILE A 837 6.77 -3.53 20.28
N GLU A 838 5.97 -4.32 21.00
CA GLU A 838 6.00 -4.38 22.47
C GLU A 838 7.30 -4.96 23.00
N SER A 839 7.75 -6.11 22.48
CA SER A 839 9.01 -6.76 22.88
C SER A 839 10.27 -6.05 22.37
N GLY A 840 10.18 -5.27 21.28
CA GLY A 840 11.30 -4.51 20.70
C GLY A 840 12.13 -5.27 19.67
N HIS A 841 11.50 -6.16 18.89
CA HIS A 841 12.14 -7.04 17.89
C HIS A 841 11.56 -6.87 16.46
N LEU A 842 10.81 -5.78 16.19
CA LEU A 842 10.06 -5.60 14.93
C LEU A 842 10.89 -5.87 13.66
N ASP A 843 12.07 -5.26 13.51
CA ASP A 843 12.94 -5.46 12.35
C ASP A 843 13.33 -6.93 12.17
N SER A 844 13.66 -7.63 13.27
CA SER A 844 14.07 -9.04 13.27
C SER A 844 12.90 -9.96 12.92
N ALA A 845 11.72 -9.69 13.47
CA ALA A 845 10.48 -10.38 13.12
C ALA A 845 10.16 -10.17 11.63
N PHE A 846 10.11 -8.92 11.17
CA PHE A 846 9.83 -8.57 9.77
C PHE A 846 10.84 -9.18 8.81
N SER A 847 12.14 -9.18 9.12
CA SER A 847 13.15 -9.83 8.29
C SER A 847 12.90 -11.35 8.16
N ASN A 848 12.59 -12.06 9.25
CA ASN A 848 12.31 -13.50 9.21
C ASN A 848 11.00 -13.81 8.45
N ILE A 849 9.97 -12.97 8.59
CA ILE A 849 8.75 -13.04 7.76
C ILE A 849 9.10 -12.84 6.28
N GLY A 850 9.95 -11.86 5.98
CA GLY A 850 10.47 -11.62 4.64
C GLY A 850 11.12 -12.86 4.04
N GLU A 851 11.92 -13.59 4.82
CA GLU A 851 12.53 -14.84 4.34
C GLU A 851 11.48 -15.91 3.99
N VAL A 852 10.51 -16.23 4.86
CA VAL A 852 9.53 -17.30 4.56
C VAL A 852 8.60 -16.94 3.39
N LEU A 853 8.34 -15.64 3.16
CA LEU A 853 7.44 -15.19 2.09
C LEU A 853 7.95 -15.48 0.67
N ILE A 854 9.21 -15.92 0.47
CA ILE A 854 9.65 -16.41 -0.85
C ILE A 854 8.95 -17.72 -1.27
N TYR A 855 8.37 -18.45 -0.31
CA TYR A 855 7.65 -19.70 -0.53
C TYR A 855 6.13 -19.47 -0.70
N ALA A 856 5.68 -18.22 -0.75
CA ALA A 856 4.28 -17.89 -1.05
C ALA A 856 3.90 -18.37 -2.46
N PRO A 857 2.72 -19.00 -2.65
CA PRO A 857 2.30 -19.48 -3.96
C PRO A 857 2.04 -18.33 -4.94
N ALA A 858 2.03 -18.66 -6.23
CA ALA A 858 1.52 -17.77 -7.27
C ALA A 858 0.01 -17.51 -7.06
N ASP A 859 -0.45 -16.36 -7.53
CA ASP A 859 -1.84 -15.96 -7.41
C ASP A 859 -2.74 -16.65 -8.44
N PRO A 860 -3.98 -17.07 -8.09
CA PRO A 860 -4.94 -17.63 -9.04
C PRO A 860 -5.24 -16.75 -10.26
N ASN A 861 -5.05 -15.43 -10.16
CA ASN A 861 -5.25 -14.48 -11.26
C ASN A 861 -4.03 -14.35 -12.19
N GLY A 862 -2.93 -15.07 -11.93
CA GLY A 862 -1.75 -15.13 -12.79
C GLY A 862 -0.57 -14.23 -12.39
N LEU A 863 -0.65 -13.51 -11.26
CA LEU A 863 0.53 -12.87 -10.67
C LEU A 863 1.45 -13.95 -10.09
N TRP A 864 2.77 -13.82 -10.28
CA TRP A 864 3.74 -14.87 -9.90
C TRP A 864 3.88 -15.09 -8.38
N ILE A 865 3.23 -14.25 -7.57
CA ILE A 865 3.14 -14.29 -6.10
C ILE A 865 1.76 -13.81 -5.66
N HIS A 866 1.19 -14.40 -4.62
CA HIS A 866 -0.16 -14.10 -4.14
C HIS A 866 -0.37 -12.61 -3.81
N HIS A 867 -1.49 -12.00 -4.27
CA HIS A 867 -1.73 -10.56 -4.14
C HIS A 867 -1.68 -10.05 -2.68
N THR A 868 -2.06 -10.87 -1.71
CA THR A 868 -1.99 -10.50 -0.28
C THR A 868 -0.55 -10.40 0.22
N VAL A 869 0.34 -11.28 -0.24
CA VAL A 869 1.77 -11.25 0.10
C VAL A 869 2.45 -10.08 -0.59
N ALA A 870 2.13 -9.83 -1.87
CA ALA A 870 2.57 -8.63 -2.57
C ALA A 870 2.05 -7.34 -1.91
N ALA A 871 0.85 -7.35 -1.32
CA ALA A 871 0.31 -6.23 -0.56
C ALA A 871 1.09 -5.97 0.75
N ALA A 872 1.37 -7.01 1.54
CA ALA A 872 2.18 -6.88 2.75
C ALA A 872 3.62 -6.45 2.43
N LEU A 873 4.26 -7.02 1.40
CA LEU A 873 5.58 -6.57 0.94
C LEU A 873 5.57 -5.14 0.37
N ASN A 874 4.42 -4.62 -0.08
CA ASN A 874 4.25 -3.24 -0.52
C ASN A 874 3.86 -2.26 0.62
N ASP A 875 3.56 -2.75 1.82
CA ASP A 875 3.21 -1.91 2.97
C ASP A 875 4.36 -0.94 3.31
N ARG A 876 4.03 0.25 3.82
CA ARG A 876 5.04 1.30 4.03
C ARG A 876 6.07 0.89 5.07
N GLU A 877 5.63 0.26 6.16
CA GLU A 877 6.49 -0.16 7.27
C GLU A 877 7.24 -1.48 6.98
N ALA A 878 6.84 -2.24 5.96
CA ALA A 878 7.45 -3.53 5.59
C ALA A 878 8.86 -3.43 4.92
N ASN A 879 9.65 -2.39 5.22
CA ASN A 879 11.01 -2.22 4.70
C ASN A 879 11.93 -3.42 5.03
N ASP A 880 11.87 -3.89 6.27
CA ASP A 880 12.77 -4.94 6.75
C ASP A 880 12.29 -6.32 6.27
N MET A 881 10.98 -6.45 6.00
CA MET A 881 10.38 -7.61 5.34
C MET A 881 10.76 -7.70 3.86
N ARG A 882 10.74 -6.57 3.13
CA ARG A 882 11.32 -6.48 1.78
C ARG A 882 12.81 -6.82 1.77
N THR A 883 13.54 -6.41 2.82
CA THR A 883 14.97 -6.71 2.97
C THR A 883 15.21 -8.21 3.17
N GLY A 884 14.53 -8.84 4.13
CA GLY A 884 14.59 -10.29 4.36
C GLY A 884 14.20 -11.11 3.14
N PHE A 885 13.15 -10.71 2.43
CA PHE A 885 12.73 -11.32 1.16
C PHE A 885 13.84 -11.26 0.09
N LYS A 886 14.47 -10.10 -0.11
CA LYS A 886 15.60 -9.95 -1.04
C LYS A 886 16.79 -10.83 -0.63
N THR A 887 17.15 -10.82 0.66
CA THR A 887 18.23 -11.63 1.22
C THR A 887 17.98 -13.13 1.05
N ARG A 888 16.77 -13.63 1.32
CA ARG A 888 16.44 -15.05 1.14
C ARG A 888 16.43 -15.47 -0.32
N ILE A 889 15.93 -14.63 -1.24
CA ILE A 889 16.05 -14.93 -2.68
C ILE A 889 17.52 -15.05 -3.09
N TYR A 890 18.37 -14.08 -2.74
CA TYR A 890 19.79 -14.14 -3.10
C TYR A 890 20.48 -15.38 -2.52
N ASN A 891 20.25 -15.68 -1.24
CA ASN A 891 20.81 -16.86 -0.57
C ASN A 891 20.28 -18.19 -1.14
N SER A 892 19.02 -18.24 -1.60
CA SER A 892 18.40 -19.46 -2.15
C SER A 892 19.07 -19.97 -3.43
N ARG A 893 19.83 -19.11 -4.13
CA ARG A 893 20.66 -19.47 -5.29
C ARG A 893 21.72 -20.53 -4.97
N GLY A 894 22.22 -20.56 -3.73
CA GLY A 894 23.23 -21.51 -3.28
C GLY A 894 24.57 -21.44 -4.04
N VAL A 895 25.33 -22.53 -3.95
CA VAL A 895 26.61 -22.67 -4.66
C VAL A 895 26.35 -22.97 -6.14
N HIS A 896 26.80 -22.08 -7.02
CA HIS A 896 26.68 -22.19 -8.47
C HIS A 896 28.05 -22.03 -9.15
N CYS A 897 28.14 -22.46 -10.41
CA CYS A 897 29.32 -22.22 -11.23
C CYS A 897 29.24 -20.83 -11.86
N VAL A 898 30.30 -20.02 -11.70
CA VAL A 898 30.43 -18.72 -12.38
C VAL A 898 30.65 -18.92 -13.87
N ASP A 899 29.83 -18.29 -14.71
CA ASP A 899 30.03 -18.21 -16.16
C ASP A 899 30.80 -16.91 -16.49
N PRO A 900 32.03 -16.98 -17.05
CA PRO A 900 32.83 -15.79 -17.41
C PRO A 900 32.13 -14.75 -18.29
N THR A 901 31.02 -15.09 -18.95
CA THR A 901 30.22 -14.15 -19.76
C THR A 901 29.22 -13.32 -18.96
N GLY A 902 29.02 -13.60 -17.67
CA GLY A 902 28.00 -12.97 -16.82
C GLY A 902 26.56 -13.22 -17.30
N LYS A 903 26.34 -14.26 -18.12
CA LYS A 903 25.05 -14.53 -18.76
C LYS A 903 23.97 -14.98 -17.77
N PRO A 904 24.21 -15.93 -16.83
CA PRO A 904 23.19 -16.34 -15.85
C PRO A 904 22.68 -15.18 -14.99
N GLU A 905 23.59 -14.29 -14.59
CA GLU A 905 23.29 -13.09 -13.80
C GLU A 905 22.43 -12.10 -14.60
N LYS A 906 22.69 -11.93 -15.90
CA LYS A 906 21.85 -11.12 -16.80
C LYS A 906 20.47 -11.71 -17.05
N GLU A 907 20.37 -13.04 -17.16
CA GLU A 907 19.08 -13.72 -17.27
C GLU A 907 18.25 -13.57 -15.97
N LEU A 908 18.90 -13.59 -14.80
CA LEU A 908 18.26 -13.27 -13.51
C LEU A 908 17.87 -11.78 -13.41
N ALA A 909 18.73 -10.86 -13.82
CA ALA A 909 18.44 -9.42 -13.79
C ALA A 909 17.20 -9.08 -14.62
N GLU A 910 17.05 -9.68 -15.81
CA GLU A 910 15.91 -9.44 -16.69
C GLU A 910 14.61 -10.12 -16.19
N ASP A 911 14.70 -11.31 -15.59
CA ASP A 911 13.57 -11.94 -14.89
C ASP A 911 13.08 -11.09 -13.71
N PHE A 912 13.99 -10.53 -12.90
CA PHE A 912 13.60 -9.65 -11.79
C PHE A 912 13.08 -8.27 -12.26
N ARG A 913 13.51 -7.74 -13.42
CA ARG A 913 12.85 -6.58 -14.07
C ARG A 913 11.42 -6.90 -14.49
N CYS A 914 11.21 -8.01 -15.19
CA CYS A 914 9.87 -8.49 -15.57
C CYS A 914 8.96 -8.69 -14.36
N LYS A 915 9.49 -9.28 -13.28
CA LYS A 915 8.77 -9.47 -12.00
C LYS A 915 8.45 -8.15 -11.30
N ALA A 916 9.34 -7.16 -11.36
CA ALA A 916 9.08 -5.83 -10.83
C ALA A 916 7.97 -5.11 -11.59
N ASP A 917 8.02 -5.11 -12.93
CA ASP A 917 7.01 -4.43 -13.74
C ASP A 917 5.62 -5.08 -13.65
N THR A 918 5.55 -6.41 -13.49
CA THR A 918 4.27 -7.10 -13.25
C THR A 918 3.67 -6.72 -11.89
N VAL A 919 4.42 -6.74 -10.78
CA VAL A 919 3.87 -6.32 -9.47
C VAL A 919 3.57 -4.82 -9.42
N GLU A 920 4.35 -3.98 -10.10
CA GLU A 920 4.07 -2.54 -10.19
C GLU A 920 2.75 -2.26 -10.92
N ASN A 921 2.45 -3.01 -11.99
CA ASN A 921 1.22 -2.84 -12.77
C ASN A 921 -0.03 -3.22 -11.96
N GLU A 922 0.08 -4.13 -10.98
CA GLU A 922 -0.96 -4.40 -9.96
C GLU A 922 -0.93 -3.43 -8.76
N GLY A 923 -0.08 -2.40 -8.84
CA GLY A 923 0.00 -1.29 -7.90
C GLY A 923 0.97 -1.49 -6.72
N PHE A 924 1.80 -2.54 -6.73
CA PHE A 924 2.75 -2.85 -5.66
C PHE A 924 4.11 -2.14 -5.84
N GLN A 925 4.08 -0.81 -5.90
CA GLN A 925 5.22 0.04 -6.25
C GLN A 925 6.47 -0.16 -5.37
N ARG A 926 6.32 -0.26 -4.03
CA ARG A 926 7.47 -0.41 -3.11
C ARG A 926 8.13 -1.78 -3.25
N PHE A 927 7.33 -2.81 -3.55
CA PHE A 927 7.84 -4.14 -3.81
C PHE A 927 8.56 -4.21 -5.17
N ALA A 928 8.02 -3.53 -6.20
CA ALA A 928 8.70 -3.37 -7.49
C ALA A 928 10.07 -2.68 -7.37
N VAL A 929 10.22 -1.68 -6.49
CA VAL A 929 11.52 -1.05 -6.20
C VAL A 929 12.53 -2.07 -5.67
N THR A 930 12.18 -2.89 -4.68
CA THR A 930 13.09 -3.95 -4.16
C THR A 930 13.44 -5.02 -5.19
N LEU A 931 12.51 -5.37 -6.10
CA LEU A 931 12.80 -6.29 -7.20
C LEU A 931 13.73 -5.67 -8.25
N ARG A 932 13.62 -4.36 -8.51
CA ARG A 932 14.56 -3.60 -9.35
C ARG A 932 15.93 -3.43 -8.69
N GLU A 933 16.00 -3.28 -7.36
CA GLU A 933 17.28 -3.34 -6.64
C GLU A 933 17.96 -4.69 -6.84
N LEU A 934 17.23 -5.80 -6.66
CA LEU A 934 17.76 -7.15 -6.86
C LEU A 934 18.21 -7.38 -8.32
N ALA A 935 17.45 -6.89 -9.30
CA ALA A 935 17.86 -6.93 -10.70
C ALA A 935 19.15 -6.14 -10.97
N ASN A 936 19.32 -4.98 -10.34
CA ASN A 936 20.55 -4.19 -10.45
C ASN A 936 21.73 -4.83 -9.71
N GLU A 937 21.49 -5.51 -8.59
CA GLU A 937 22.49 -6.31 -7.88
C GLU A 937 23.02 -7.44 -8.77
N TYR A 938 22.16 -8.18 -9.47
CA TYR A 938 22.59 -9.19 -10.44
C TYR A 938 23.26 -8.60 -11.69
N GLU A 939 22.79 -7.48 -12.26
CA GLU A 939 23.49 -6.84 -13.39
C GLU A 939 24.91 -6.40 -13.00
N ARG A 940 25.08 -5.86 -11.79
CA ARG A 940 26.42 -5.51 -11.24
C ARG A 940 27.27 -6.74 -10.96
N GLU A 941 26.69 -7.85 -10.52
CA GLU A 941 27.39 -9.15 -10.41
C GLU A 941 27.88 -9.62 -11.79
N ALA A 942 27.04 -9.52 -12.82
CA ALA A 942 27.41 -9.82 -14.21
C ALA A 942 28.56 -8.94 -14.72
N GLU A 943 28.50 -7.63 -14.50
CA GLU A 943 29.58 -6.70 -14.86
C GLU A 943 30.90 -7.04 -14.16
N ARG A 944 30.85 -7.33 -12.85
CA ARG A 944 32.03 -7.72 -12.05
C ARG A 944 32.65 -9.01 -12.55
N ILE A 945 31.84 -10.01 -12.89
CA ILE A 945 32.31 -11.27 -13.49
C ILE A 945 32.98 -11.01 -14.84
N ILE A 946 32.32 -10.28 -15.75
CA ILE A 946 32.87 -9.95 -17.07
C ILE A 946 34.18 -9.18 -16.95
N ALA A 947 34.29 -8.23 -16.01
CA ALA A 947 35.51 -7.48 -15.74
C ALA A 947 36.65 -8.36 -15.18
N GLN A 948 36.35 -9.33 -14.32
CA GLN A 948 37.34 -10.25 -13.73
C GLN A 948 37.87 -11.31 -14.71
N TYR A 949 37.07 -11.69 -15.71
CA TYR A 949 37.44 -12.72 -16.70
C TYR A 949 37.74 -12.19 -18.11
N SER A 950 37.65 -10.87 -18.33
CA SER A 950 38.14 -10.25 -19.57
C SER A 950 39.67 -10.30 -19.65
N PRO A 951 40.27 -10.72 -20.77
CA PRO A 951 41.72 -10.60 -20.96
C PRO A 951 42.15 -9.14 -21.15
N GLU A 952 43.30 -8.78 -20.57
CA GLU A 952 43.99 -7.49 -20.75
C GLU A 952 44.50 -7.26 -22.19
#